data_AF-A0A2E0SCW6-F1
#
_entry.id   AF-A0A2E0SCW6-F1
#
_cell.length_a   1.000
_cell.length_b   1.000
_cell.length_c   1.000
_cell.angle_alpha   90.00
_cell.angle_beta   90.00
_cell.angle_gamma   90.00
#
_symmetry.space_group_name_H-M   'P 1'
#
loop_
_entity.id
_entity.type
_entity.pdbx_description
1 polymer ?
#
loop_
_entity_poly.entity_id
_entity_poly.type
_entity_poly.pdbx_seq_one_letter_code
_entity_poly.pdbx_strand_id
1 'polypeptide(L)'
;MSIQLYDRRELLRVGGLTLGGLGLADLVKASPQPAQLGASFGRAKNIIFLYLCGGPPQHETFDPKPDAPVEIRGPFKPIQTNIPGIQFSELLPRTAAIADKLAVIRSMSTDDNIHSSSGHWVLTGYKYQGSNARTIQTSDWPFYGSIIKRYKPSARMPGLSSVVIPDYVRQNENVTPAGQLGGLMGTQWAPEHFVGDPSRRDYKIEGFEPIGVTLGRMRDRRSLQAKLEDRLRDVEGSKLLDTVNSYQQQAFELLTSGKARNAFNIQEEPEHVRNRYGRNRWGQCVLLARRLIESGARLVHVNWPREPGDNAADNPLWDTHAQNADRLEDVLCPIFDVGYTALIEDLEQRGLLDETLVVAIGEFGRTPKINPKGGRDHWGPVFSASLAGAGISGGQVYGESDSQGAYALADKVDPGHLTSTIFHLAGLDYQGTFTDPTGRELAFSKQPALFKLLGDAAATSQRCECTGDVARVPDYDEDMMIRQSSFEGKQVLHPYHVPSRPKGWRFINTGTFSAEVKEAGRVGKMAVDQHLMFRYDKNALSGTGGLVGQEVRSPFPGTYRLFAKIIAEAKTEQAQKELLEKYSFHLVFFEFTEAAKTIDKRKVTGEVAFVPEFATADTAKPQFVEITKAFMSGGGNFSFGLGMGVGVEIRQKAEVDEPWLSNGVQLHVLTLDLEFLGKERNPDITV
;
A
#
# COMPACT_ATOMS: atom_id res chain seq x y z
N MET A 1 35.78 57.39 16.78
CA MET A 1 36.30 56.21 16.05
C MET A 1 37.75 56.52 15.65
N SER A 2 38.73 55.89 16.30
CA SER A 2 40.14 56.00 15.94
C SER A 2 40.44 55.09 14.76
N ILE A 3 41.08 55.62 13.71
CA ILE A 3 41.58 54.82 12.60
C ILE A 3 42.87 54.14 13.07
N GLN A 4 42.81 52.82 13.24
CA GLN A 4 43.96 51.98 13.56
C GLN A 4 44.79 51.80 12.28
N LEU A 5 45.98 52.39 12.23
CA LEU A 5 46.94 52.17 11.15
C LEU A 5 47.58 50.79 11.33
N TYR A 6 47.42 49.93 10.33
CA TYR A 6 47.96 48.57 10.29
C TYR A 6 49.49 48.56 10.47
N ASP A 7 49.99 47.57 11.22
CA ASP A 7 51.43 47.38 11.50
C ASP A 7 52.18 46.93 10.23
N ARG A 8 53.44 47.37 10.08
CA ARG A 8 54.31 47.06 8.92
C ARG A 8 54.47 45.56 8.68
N ARG A 9 54.34 44.74 9.73
CA ARG A 9 54.33 43.27 9.62
C ARG A 9 53.08 42.69 8.96
N GLU A 10 51.92 43.30 9.14
CA GLU A 10 50.68 42.85 8.47
C GLU A 10 50.68 43.24 6.99
N LEU A 11 51.22 44.42 6.66
CA LEU A 11 51.41 44.86 5.29
C LEU A 11 52.39 43.95 4.51
N LEU A 12 53.42 43.42 5.18
CA LEU A 12 54.34 42.43 4.61
C LEU A 12 53.75 41.00 4.54
N ARG A 13 52.81 40.63 5.43
CA ARG A 13 52.05 39.37 5.31
C ARG A 13 51.08 39.39 4.14
N VAL A 14 50.40 40.52 3.94
CA VAL A 14 49.49 40.72 2.79
C VAL A 14 50.28 40.88 1.49
N GLY A 15 51.43 41.57 1.52
CA GLY A 15 52.35 41.71 0.37
C GLY A 15 53.19 40.46 0.07
N GLY A 16 53.36 39.54 1.02
CA GLY A 16 54.07 38.28 0.81
C GLY A 16 53.26 37.24 0.01
N LEU A 17 51.92 37.36 0.00
CA LEU A 17 51.02 36.50 -0.76
C LEU A 17 51.08 36.76 -2.27
N THR A 18 51.54 37.93 -2.72
CA THR A 18 51.65 38.25 -4.15
C THR A 18 52.94 37.74 -4.81
N LEU A 19 53.99 37.42 -4.04
CA LEU A 19 55.25 36.86 -4.58
C LEU A 19 55.16 35.36 -4.92
N GLY A 20 54.08 34.68 -4.52
CA GLY A 20 53.82 33.26 -4.82
C GLY A 20 52.94 33.00 -6.04
N GLY A 21 52.54 34.03 -6.79
CA GLY A 21 51.80 33.88 -8.05
C GLY A 21 50.35 33.40 -7.92
N LEU A 22 49.81 33.23 -6.70
CA LEU A 22 48.40 32.92 -6.47
C LEU A 22 47.64 34.20 -6.18
N GLY A 23 47.06 34.80 -7.22
CA GLY A 23 46.14 35.92 -7.05
C GLY A 23 44.81 35.47 -6.43
N LEU A 24 44.06 36.41 -5.86
CA LEU A 24 42.66 36.17 -5.48
C LEU A 24 41.83 35.63 -6.67
N ALA A 25 42.21 36.00 -7.89
CA ALA A 25 41.65 35.47 -9.13
C ALA A 25 41.97 33.98 -9.37
N ASP A 26 43.11 33.47 -8.87
CA ASP A 26 43.48 32.06 -8.95
C ASP A 26 42.80 31.23 -7.86
N LEU A 27 42.54 31.80 -6.68
CA LEU A 27 41.67 31.20 -5.67
C LEU A 27 40.19 31.16 -6.11
N VAL A 28 39.73 32.16 -6.87
CA VAL A 28 38.40 32.15 -7.49
C VAL A 28 38.33 31.20 -8.69
N LYS A 29 39.42 31.04 -9.46
CA LYS A 29 39.52 30.01 -10.52
C LYS A 29 39.74 28.59 -9.98
N ALA A 30 40.27 28.46 -8.77
CA ALA A 30 40.29 27.24 -7.98
C ALA A 30 38.99 27.00 -7.20
N SER A 31 37.89 27.68 -7.58
CA SER A 31 36.57 27.12 -7.33
C SER A 31 36.56 25.73 -7.95
N PRO A 32 36.20 24.66 -7.22
CA PRO A 32 36.03 23.36 -7.84
C PRO A 32 35.15 23.56 -9.07
N GLN A 33 35.66 23.20 -10.26
CA GLN A 33 34.78 23.04 -11.41
C GLN A 33 33.60 22.20 -10.90
N PRO A 34 32.34 22.63 -11.10
CA PRO A 34 31.22 21.77 -10.76
C PRO A 34 31.53 20.44 -11.43
N ALA A 35 31.64 19.37 -10.63
CA ALA A 35 31.85 18.04 -11.17
C ALA A 35 30.91 17.90 -12.36
N GLN A 36 31.37 17.40 -13.51
CA GLN A 36 30.42 17.13 -14.59
C GLN A 36 29.37 16.19 -14.00
N LEU A 37 28.19 16.73 -13.65
CA LEU A 37 27.14 16.01 -12.91
C LEU A 37 26.51 14.91 -13.80
N GLY A 38 27.12 14.57 -14.94
CA GLY A 38 26.67 13.53 -15.84
C GLY A 38 25.40 13.87 -16.61
N ALA A 39 25.08 13.05 -17.60
CA ALA A 39 23.93 13.26 -18.48
C ALA A 39 22.56 13.02 -17.81
N SER A 40 22.55 12.40 -16.62
CA SER A 40 21.35 12.12 -15.83
C SER A 40 20.94 13.27 -14.90
N PHE A 41 21.83 14.25 -14.67
CA PHE A 41 21.53 15.36 -13.77
C PHE A 41 20.34 16.19 -14.26
N GLY A 42 19.35 16.41 -13.38
CA GLY A 42 18.18 17.20 -13.72
C GLY A 42 17.22 16.56 -14.73
N ARG A 43 17.32 15.25 -14.99
CA ARG A 43 16.38 14.52 -15.85
C ARG A 43 14.98 14.41 -15.26
N ALA A 44 14.85 14.24 -13.95
CA ALA A 44 13.53 14.23 -13.30
C ALA A 44 12.96 15.65 -13.27
N LYS A 45 12.01 15.96 -14.15
CA LYS A 45 11.18 17.17 -14.10
C LYS A 45 10.03 17.04 -13.11
N ASN A 46 9.61 15.81 -12.82
CA ASN A 46 8.63 15.49 -11.80
C ASN A 46 9.12 14.32 -10.93
N ILE A 47 8.61 14.20 -9.71
CA ILE A 47 8.88 13.08 -8.81
C ILE A 47 7.56 12.59 -8.24
N ILE A 48 7.30 11.28 -8.34
CA ILE A 48 6.24 10.61 -7.59
C ILE A 48 6.91 9.67 -6.60
N PHE A 49 6.64 9.87 -5.32
CA PHE A 49 7.20 9.07 -4.25
C PHE A 49 6.08 8.31 -3.54
N LEU A 50 6.02 7.01 -3.77
CA LEU A 50 5.05 6.08 -3.23
C LEU A 50 5.60 5.49 -1.92
N TYR A 51 5.09 5.96 -0.80
CA TYR A 51 5.53 5.52 0.53
C TYR A 51 4.63 4.42 1.08
N LEU A 52 5.15 3.20 1.04
CA LEU A 52 4.49 1.96 1.47
C LEU A 52 4.62 1.80 2.99
N CYS A 53 4.03 2.74 3.72
CA CYS A 53 4.15 2.83 5.18
C CYS A 53 3.82 1.49 5.85
N GLY A 54 4.71 1.07 6.76
CA GLY A 54 4.63 -0.22 7.43
C GLY A 54 5.74 -1.18 7.03
N GLY A 55 6.67 -0.83 6.14
CA GLY A 55 7.83 -1.66 5.83
C GLY A 55 7.50 -2.97 5.08
N PRO A 56 7.38 -2.91 3.74
CA PRO A 56 7.05 -4.07 2.92
C PRO A 56 8.04 -5.23 3.10
N PRO A 57 7.56 -6.47 3.28
CA PRO A 57 8.44 -7.62 3.43
C PRO A 57 9.13 -7.95 2.10
N GLN A 58 10.45 -8.02 2.15
CA GLN A 58 11.29 -8.31 0.99
C GLN A 58 11.00 -9.69 0.37
N HIS A 59 10.71 -10.71 1.20
CA HIS A 59 10.39 -12.08 0.75
C HIS A 59 9.13 -12.18 -0.10
N GLU A 60 8.12 -11.37 0.21
CA GLU A 60 6.83 -11.44 -0.49
C GLU A 60 6.67 -10.37 -1.57
N THR A 61 7.71 -9.55 -1.77
CA THR A 61 7.73 -8.50 -2.79
C THR A 61 8.89 -8.74 -3.78
N PHE A 62 10.04 -8.13 -3.53
CA PHE A 62 11.11 -7.97 -4.49
C PHE A 62 12.28 -8.94 -4.32
N ASP A 63 12.33 -9.77 -3.26
CA ASP A 63 13.47 -10.65 -2.93
C ASP A 63 13.03 -12.01 -2.29
N PRO A 64 12.43 -12.92 -3.08
CA PRO A 64 11.66 -14.07 -2.57
C PRO A 64 12.42 -15.27 -1.98
N LYS A 65 13.76 -15.25 -1.93
CA LYS A 65 14.64 -16.28 -1.32
C LYS A 65 14.14 -17.74 -1.49
N PRO A 66 14.03 -18.26 -2.73
CA PRO A 66 13.39 -19.56 -2.99
C PRO A 66 14.04 -20.76 -2.30
N ASP A 67 15.35 -20.70 -2.07
CA ASP A 67 16.11 -21.78 -1.45
C ASP A 67 16.09 -21.74 0.08
N ALA A 68 15.49 -20.70 0.68
CA ALA A 68 15.36 -20.63 2.13
C ALA A 68 14.26 -21.57 2.65
N PRO A 69 14.36 -22.03 3.91
CA PRO A 69 13.31 -22.82 4.56
C PRO A 69 11.94 -22.12 4.51
N VAL A 70 10.85 -22.90 4.59
CA VAL A 70 9.48 -22.39 4.45
C VAL A 70 9.10 -21.36 5.52
N GLU A 71 9.66 -21.49 6.73
CA GLU A 71 9.54 -20.53 7.82
C GLU A 71 10.27 -19.20 7.56
N ILE A 72 11.11 -19.15 6.53
CA ILE A 72 11.85 -17.96 6.10
C ILE A 72 11.28 -17.39 4.80
N ARG A 73 11.30 -18.14 3.69
CA ARG A 73 10.80 -17.66 2.40
C ARG A 73 9.29 -17.47 2.39
N GLY A 74 8.63 -18.06 3.38
CA GLY A 74 7.20 -18.00 3.52
C GLY A 74 6.47 -18.80 2.44
N PRO A 75 5.20 -18.45 2.23
CA PRO A 75 4.27 -19.31 1.53
C PRO A 75 4.33 -19.23 0.00
N PHE A 76 4.84 -18.13 -0.52
CA PHE A 76 4.77 -17.77 -1.92
C PHE A 76 6.00 -18.25 -2.67
N LYS A 77 5.84 -18.36 -3.99
CA LYS A 77 6.89 -18.77 -4.91
C LYS A 77 7.49 -17.56 -5.63
N PRO A 78 8.77 -17.61 -6.01
CA PRO A 78 9.28 -16.68 -7.00
C PRO A 78 8.59 -16.91 -8.36
N ILE A 79 8.46 -15.84 -9.13
CA ILE A 79 8.15 -15.86 -10.55
C ILE A 79 9.29 -15.19 -11.31
N GLN A 80 9.56 -15.69 -12.51
CA GLN A 80 10.50 -15.08 -13.42
C GLN A 80 9.88 -13.79 -13.98
N THR A 81 10.61 -12.68 -13.88
CA THR A 81 10.20 -11.41 -14.49
C THR A 81 10.48 -11.43 -16.00
N ASN A 82 10.16 -10.33 -16.70
CA ASN A 82 10.55 -10.18 -18.10
C ASN A 82 12.08 -10.00 -18.34
N ILE A 83 12.90 -9.99 -17.28
CA ILE A 83 14.37 -9.93 -17.35
C ILE A 83 14.99 -11.24 -16.80
N PRO A 84 15.78 -11.98 -17.60
CA PRO A 84 16.39 -13.23 -17.15
C PRO A 84 17.19 -13.08 -15.85
N GLY A 85 16.99 -14.00 -14.91
CA GLY A 85 17.70 -14.02 -13.63
C GLY A 85 17.16 -13.08 -12.55
N ILE A 86 16.22 -12.18 -12.90
CA ILE A 86 15.49 -11.38 -11.92
C ILE A 86 14.17 -12.09 -11.61
N GLN A 87 13.92 -12.34 -10.33
CA GLN A 87 12.67 -12.95 -9.85
C GLN A 87 12.02 -12.06 -8.79
N PHE A 88 10.69 -11.94 -8.85
CA PHE A 88 9.86 -11.32 -7.80
C PHE A 88 8.90 -12.37 -7.23
N SER A 89 8.19 -12.02 -6.16
CA SER A 89 7.13 -12.87 -5.62
C SER A 89 5.96 -13.04 -6.59
N GLU A 90 5.32 -14.22 -6.60
CA GLU A 90 4.09 -14.49 -7.36
C GLU A 90 2.91 -13.58 -7.00
N LEU A 91 3.03 -12.79 -5.92
CA LEU A 91 2.08 -11.75 -5.55
C LEU A 91 2.18 -10.45 -6.36
N LEU A 92 3.23 -10.29 -7.17
CA LEU A 92 3.45 -9.10 -8.00
C LEU A 92 3.53 -9.43 -9.51
N PRO A 93 2.53 -10.13 -10.09
CA PRO A 93 2.62 -10.62 -11.46
C PRO A 93 2.69 -9.48 -12.50
N ARG A 94 1.96 -8.37 -12.31
CA ARG A 94 2.00 -7.23 -13.26
C ARG A 94 3.32 -6.50 -13.14
N THR A 95 3.81 -6.28 -11.93
CA THR A 95 5.10 -5.61 -11.67
C THR A 95 6.26 -6.43 -12.25
N ALA A 96 6.22 -7.76 -12.13
CA ALA A 96 7.18 -8.66 -12.75
C ALA A 96 7.19 -8.57 -14.29
N ALA A 97 6.04 -8.28 -14.92
CA ALA A 97 5.94 -8.12 -16.37
C ALA A 97 6.57 -6.81 -16.90
N ILE A 98 6.82 -5.83 -16.02
CA ILE A 98 7.43 -4.53 -16.37
C ILE A 98 8.81 -4.32 -15.72
N ALA A 99 9.46 -5.39 -15.23
CA ALA A 99 10.73 -5.28 -14.50
C ALA A 99 11.86 -4.65 -15.32
N ASP A 100 11.78 -4.68 -16.65
CA ASP A 100 12.70 -4.00 -17.55
C ASP A 100 12.67 -2.46 -17.46
N LYS A 101 11.60 -1.89 -16.88
CA LYS A 101 11.47 -0.45 -16.59
C LYS A 101 11.93 -0.08 -15.18
N LEU A 102 12.23 -1.08 -14.35
CA LEU A 102 12.49 -0.91 -12.93
C LEU A 102 13.97 -1.15 -12.61
N ALA A 103 14.50 -0.36 -11.69
CA ALA A 103 15.70 -0.70 -10.94
C ALA A 103 15.30 -1.01 -9.50
N VAL A 104 15.59 -2.22 -9.04
CA VAL A 104 15.26 -2.66 -7.68
C VAL A 104 16.51 -2.69 -6.83
N ILE A 105 16.50 -1.98 -5.70
CA ILE A 105 17.55 -2.06 -4.70
C ILE A 105 17.15 -3.14 -3.70
N ARG A 106 18.00 -4.14 -3.44
CA ARG A 106 17.76 -5.21 -2.44
C ARG A 106 18.61 -5.09 -1.18
N SER A 107 19.43 -4.04 -1.08
CA SER A 107 20.41 -3.83 -0.02
C SER A 107 20.21 -2.53 0.76
N MET A 108 19.00 -1.93 0.69
CA MET A 108 18.67 -0.77 1.52
C MET A 108 18.71 -1.16 3.00
N SER A 109 19.24 -0.30 3.86
CA SER A 109 19.35 -0.59 5.30
C SER A 109 19.28 0.67 6.14
N THR A 110 18.46 0.63 7.20
CA THR A 110 18.46 1.64 8.26
C THR A 110 19.19 1.15 9.51
N ASP A 111 19.39 -0.16 9.66
CA ASP A 111 19.80 -0.80 10.93
C ASP A 111 18.95 -0.33 12.14
N ASP A 112 17.71 0.11 11.88
CA ASP A 112 16.78 0.65 12.85
C ASP A 112 15.41 -0.01 12.65
N ASN A 113 14.87 -0.58 13.71
CA ASN A 113 13.60 -1.31 13.70
C ASN A 113 12.41 -0.42 14.10
N ILE A 114 12.61 0.88 14.28
CA ILE A 114 11.56 1.80 14.73
C ILE A 114 10.99 2.55 13.52
N HIS A 115 9.68 2.46 13.31
CA HIS A 115 9.00 3.11 12.19
C HIS A 115 9.29 4.61 12.11
N SER A 116 9.33 5.28 13.27
CA SER A 116 9.42 6.74 13.33
C SER A 116 10.81 7.25 12.92
N SER A 117 11.88 6.67 13.47
CA SER A 117 13.25 7.09 13.17
C SER A 117 13.77 6.53 11.84
N SER A 118 13.35 5.32 11.45
CA SER A 118 13.66 4.77 10.13
C SER A 118 12.94 5.53 9.01
N GLY A 119 11.65 5.81 9.21
CA GLY A 119 10.86 6.64 8.30
C GLY A 119 11.44 8.05 8.18
N HIS A 120 11.82 8.67 9.30
CA HIS A 120 12.54 9.95 9.27
C HIS A 120 13.78 9.88 8.39
N TRP A 121 14.58 8.82 8.49
CA TRP A 121 15.77 8.68 7.65
C TRP A 121 15.41 8.55 6.16
N VAL A 122 14.41 7.73 5.81
CA VAL A 122 13.94 7.60 4.42
C VAL A 122 13.42 8.92 3.84
N LEU A 123 12.75 9.74 4.66
CA LEU A 123 12.14 11.00 4.23
C LEU A 123 13.13 12.19 4.20
N THR A 124 14.29 12.06 4.82
CA THR A 124 15.22 13.20 5.01
C THR A 124 16.63 12.94 4.50
N GLY A 125 17.03 11.67 4.36
CA GLY A 125 18.42 11.26 4.12
C GLY A 125 19.30 11.28 5.36
N TYR A 126 18.77 11.65 6.54
CA TYR A 126 19.51 11.75 7.79
C TYR A 126 18.93 10.88 8.91
N LYS A 127 19.81 10.19 9.65
CA LYS A 127 19.41 9.48 10.88
C LYS A 127 18.86 10.47 11.91
N TYR A 128 17.70 10.16 12.48
CA TYR A 128 17.11 10.94 13.57
C TYR A 128 18.05 11.01 14.78
N GLN A 129 18.21 12.18 15.40
CA GLN A 129 19.13 12.41 16.53
C GLN A 129 18.41 12.78 17.84
N GLY A 130 17.09 12.96 17.82
CA GLY A 130 16.30 13.32 19.00
C GLY A 130 15.95 12.11 19.88
N SER A 131 15.33 12.39 21.03
CA SER A 131 14.87 11.35 21.96
C SER A 131 13.53 10.72 21.58
N ASN A 132 12.72 11.36 20.74
CA ASN A 132 11.40 10.87 20.37
C ASN A 132 11.00 11.24 18.93
N ALA A 133 11.21 10.32 17.99
CA ALA A 133 10.82 10.48 16.60
C ALA A 133 9.31 10.37 16.34
N ARG A 134 8.48 10.05 17.36
CA ARG A 134 7.03 9.81 17.21
C ARG A 134 6.20 11.09 17.07
N THR A 135 6.85 12.26 17.10
CA THR A 135 6.21 13.56 16.99
C THR A 135 7.06 14.46 16.11
N ILE A 136 6.42 15.17 15.19
CA ILE A 136 7.07 16.20 14.37
C ILE A 136 7.67 17.28 15.28
N GLN A 137 8.92 17.66 15.01
CA GLN A 137 9.58 18.78 15.66
C GLN A 137 10.06 19.80 14.63
N THR A 138 10.14 21.06 15.04
CA THR A 138 10.75 22.12 14.21
C THR A 138 12.26 21.95 14.04
N SER A 139 12.90 21.16 14.93
CA SER A 139 14.31 20.78 14.85
C SER A 139 14.57 19.56 13.96
N ASP A 140 13.54 18.94 13.39
CA ASP A 140 13.70 17.82 12.48
C ASP A 140 14.52 18.22 11.24
N TRP A 141 15.29 17.27 10.70
CA TRP A 141 15.85 17.48 9.37
C TRP A 141 14.72 17.71 8.36
N PRO A 142 14.85 18.66 7.42
CA PRO A 142 13.81 18.93 6.44
C PRO A 142 13.51 17.70 5.58
N PHE A 143 12.23 17.48 5.31
CA PHE A 143 11.79 16.56 4.27
C PHE A 143 12.48 16.85 2.93
N TYR A 144 12.91 15.84 2.17
CA TYR A 144 13.58 16.06 0.89
C TYR A 144 12.72 16.88 -0.09
N GLY A 145 11.38 16.73 -0.03
CA GLY A 145 10.46 17.50 -0.85
C GLY A 145 10.40 18.97 -0.45
N SER A 146 10.67 19.30 0.82
CA SER A 146 10.82 20.69 1.28
C SER A 146 12.08 21.35 0.74
N ILE A 147 13.19 20.61 0.66
CA ILE A 147 14.43 21.06 0.01
C ILE A 147 14.16 21.31 -1.48
N ILE A 148 13.51 20.37 -2.17
CA ILE A 148 13.13 20.52 -3.58
C ILE A 148 12.20 21.71 -3.78
N LYS A 149 11.18 21.89 -2.93
CA LYS A 149 10.25 23.03 -2.98
C LYS A 149 10.99 24.36 -2.91
N ARG A 150 12.04 24.48 -2.08
CA ARG A 150 12.82 25.70 -1.95
C ARG A 150 13.76 25.95 -3.14
N TYR A 151 14.50 24.93 -3.55
CA TYR A 151 15.65 25.11 -4.45
C TYR A 151 15.38 24.71 -5.90
N LYS A 152 14.34 23.93 -6.17
CA LYS A 152 13.84 23.57 -7.51
C LYS A 152 12.30 23.59 -7.54
N PRO A 153 11.64 24.72 -7.23
CA PRO A 153 10.19 24.81 -7.29
C PRO A 153 9.66 24.51 -8.70
N SER A 154 8.39 24.14 -8.79
CA SER A 154 7.71 24.03 -10.08
C SER A 154 7.67 25.39 -10.78
N ALA A 155 8.08 25.43 -12.04
CA ALA A 155 7.90 26.60 -12.89
C ALA A 155 6.45 26.77 -13.36
N ARG A 156 5.66 25.69 -13.40
CA ARG A 156 4.28 25.70 -13.91
C ARG A 156 3.25 25.96 -12.81
N MET A 157 3.48 25.40 -11.62
CA MET A 157 2.60 25.47 -10.46
C MET A 157 3.42 25.66 -9.17
N PRO A 158 4.01 26.85 -8.91
CA PRO A 158 4.86 27.08 -7.73
C PRO A 158 4.20 26.69 -6.41
N GLY A 159 2.90 26.99 -6.26
CA GLY A 159 2.09 26.63 -5.10
C GLY A 159 1.83 25.13 -4.92
N LEU A 160 2.17 24.27 -5.90
CA LEU A 160 2.10 22.80 -5.81
C LEU A 160 3.47 22.16 -6.05
N SER A 161 4.56 22.85 -5.68
CA SER A 161 5.92 22.32 -5.89
C SER A 161 6.18 21.01 -5.13
N SER A 162 5.63 20.86 -3.93
CA SER A 162 5.70 19.62 -3.17
C SER A 162 4.36 19.37 -2.53
N VAL A 163 3.75 18.22 -2.82
CA VAL A 163 2.41 17.86 -2.36
C VAL A 163 2.46 16.52 -1.64
N VAL A 164 1.72 16.38 -0.54
CA VAL A 164 1.50 15.11 0.16
C VAL A 164 0.01 14.73 0.07
N ILE A 165 -0.26 13.48 -0.32
CA ILE A 165 -1.62 12.91 -0.40
C ILE A 165 -1.65 11.46 0.12
N PRO A 166 -2.82 10.96 0.57
CA PRO A 166 -3.97 11.76 0.97
C PRO A 166 -3.75 12.45 2.33
N ASP A 167 -2.87 11.90 3.16
CA ASP A 167 -2.56 12.42 4.49
C ASP A 167 -1.09 12.26 4.83
N TYR A 168 -0.62 12.97 5.85
CA TYR A 168 0.67 12.68 6.49
C TYR A 168 0.70 11.24 6.99
N VAL A 169 1.90 10.67 7.05
CA VAL A 169 2.15 9.39 7.71
C VAL A 169 1.61 9.47 9.13
N ARG A 170 0.74 8.53 9.49
CA ARG A 170 0.30 8.28 10.86
C ARG A 170 0.52 6.83 11.20
N GLN A 171 1.32 6.55 12.23
CA GLN A 171 1.60 5.18 12.67
C GLN A 171 0.42 4.61 13.47
N ASN A 172 -0.21 5.46 14.28
CA ASN A 172 -1.48 5.21 14.95
C ASN A 172 -2.28 6.52 15.03
N GLU A 173 -3.48 6.48 15.62
CA GLU A 173 -4.39 7.64 15.67
C GLU A 173 -3.71 8.94 16.16
N ASN A 174 -2.79 8.81 17.13
CA ASN A 174 -2.16 9.93 17.83
C ASN A 174 -0.65 10.09 17.54
N VAL A 175 -0.09 9.36 16.57
CA VAL A 175 1.35 9.37 16.27
C VAL A 175 1.60 9.80 14.84
N THR A 176 2.11 11.02 14.72
CA THR A 176 2.59 11.61 13.47
C THR A 176 4.13 11.72 13.55
N PRO A 177 4.87 10.78 12.93
CA PRO A 177 6.32 10.72 13.06
C PRO A 177 7.04 11.93 12.42
N ALA A 178 8.25 12.17 12.91
CA ALA A 178 9.17 13.22 12.49
C ALA A 178 9.57 13.16 11.00
N GLY A 179 10.08 14.27 10.46
CA GLY A 179 10.71 14.33 9.13
C GLY A 179 9.77 14.53 7.93
N GLN A 180 8.52 14.90 8.17
CA GLN A 180 7.49 15.06 7.11
C GLN A 180 7.31 16.51 6.63
N LEU A 181 7.87 17.49 7.36
CA LEU A 181 7.67 18.93 7.11
C LEU A 181 8.99 19.64 6.80
N GLY A 182 8.93 20.97 6.70
CA GLY A 182 10.09 21.82 6.44
C GLY A 182 11.18 21.80 7.52
N GLY A 183 10.88 21.31 8.73
CA GLY A 183 11.85 21.12 9.81
C GLY A 183 12.71 22.36 10.04
N LEU A 184 14.03 22.17 10.10
CA LEU A 184 15.03 23.25 10.24
C LEU A 184 14.93 24.35 9.18
N MET A 185 14.29 24.16 8.03
CA MET A 185 14.11 25.22 7.03
C MET A 185 12.94 26.16 7.36
N GLY A 186 12.06 25.77 8.29
CA GLY A 186 10.85 26.49 8.65
C GLY A 186 9.60 25.99 7.91
N THR A 187 8.43 26.31 8.46
CA THR A 187 7.14 25.83 7.99
C THR A 187 6.79 26.26 6.56
N GLN A 188 7.44 27.30 6.02
CA GLN A 188 7.19 27.83 4.68
C GLN A 188 7.61 26.92 3.56
N TRP A 189 8.48 25.97 3.89
CA TRP A 189 8.92 24.95 2.95
C TRP A 189 8.23 23.61 3.20
N ALA A 190 7.29 23.51 4.16
CA ALA A 190 6.48 22.31 4.32
C ALA A 190 5.76 21.97 2.99
N PRO A 191 5.58 20.68 2.67
CA PRO A 191 4.76 20.30 1.52
C PRO A 191 3.31 20.75 1.71
N GLU A 192 2.62 21.01 0.61
CA GLU A 192 1.18 21.23 0.65
C GLU A 192 0.47 19.91 0.97
N HIS A 193 -0.49 19.97 1.88
CA HIS A 193 -1.28 18.81 2.28
C HIS A 193 -2.75 19.08 2.00
N PHE A 194 -3.39 18.15 1.31
CA PHE A 194 -4.80 18.24 0.93
C PHE A 194 -5.54 17.02 1.44
N VAL A 195 -6.54 17.25 2.29
CA VAL A 195 -7.38 16.19 2.85
C VAL A 195 -8.51 15.87 1.89
N GLY A 196 -8.66 14.58 1.57
CA GLY A 196 -9.79 14.06 0.82
C GLY A 196 -9.55 12.61 0.37
N ASP A 197 -10.64 11.96 -0.06
CA ASP A 197 -10.60 10.59 -0.55
C ASP A 197 -10.98 10.52 -2.04
N PRO A 198 -9.99 10.39 -2.95
CA PRO A 198 -10.24 10.38 -4.39
C PRO A 198 -10.97 9.13 -4.89
N SER A 199 -11.16 8.10 -4.05
CA SER A 199 -11.97 6.93 -4.39
C SER A 199 -13.46 7.21 -4.36
N ARG A 200 -13.90 8.17 -3.55
CA ARG A 200 -15.31 8.49 -3.41
C ARG A 200 -15.91 9.10 -4.67
N ARG A 201 -17.17 8.78 -4.94
CA ARG A 201 -17.95 9.38 -6.05
C ARG A 201 -18.15 10.89 -5.87
N ASP A 202 -18.31 11.34 -4.64
CA ASP A 202 -18.48 12.74 -4.24
C ASP A 202 -17.17 13.41 -3.82
N TYR A 203 -16.02 12.92 -4.34
CA TYR A 203 -14.70 13.43 -3.97
C TYR A 203 -14.61 14.96 -4.07
N LYS A 204 -14.22 15.54 -2.93
CA LYS A 204 -13.99 16.96 -2.73
C LYS A 204 -12.73 17.10 -1.88
N ILE A 205 -12.00 18.17 -2.13
CA ILE A 205 -10.87 18.56 -1.28
C ILE A 205 -11.41 19.49 -0.19
N GLU A 206 -11.03 19.21 1.05
CA GLU A 206 -11.30 20.13 2.15
C GLU A 206 -10.72 21.52 1.87
N GLY A 207 -11.51 22.58 2.07
CA GLY A 207 -11.08 23.96 1.87
C GLY A 207 -11.14 24.49 0.43
N PHE A 208 -11.51 23.67 -0.56
CA PHE A 208 -11.71 24.13 -1.95
C PHE A 208 -13.16 24.54 -2.26
N GLU A 209 -14.07 24.34 -1.31
CA GLU A 209 -15.47 24.74 -1.40
C GLU A 209 -15.59 26.27 -1.53
N PRO A 210 -16.57 26.78 -2.31
CA PRO A 210 -16.78 28.21 -2.42
C PRO A 210 -17.23 28.79 -1.07
N ILE A 211 -16.28 29.38 -0.33
CA ILE A 211 -16.58 30.35 0.73
C ILE A 211 -17.48 31.38 0.06
N GLY A 212 -18.69 31.64 0.55
CA GLY A 212 -19.78 32.43 -0.09
C GLY A 212 -19.44 33.88 -0.50
N VAL A 213 -18.38 34.06 -1.26
CA VAL A 213 -17.64 35.24 -1.65
C VAL A 213 -17.23 34.97 -3.09
N THR A 214 -17.67 35.82 -4.02
CA THR A 214 -17.31 35.66 -5.43
C THR A 214 -15.80 35.82 -5.63
N LEU A 215 -15.23 35.19 -6.66
CA LEU A 215 -13.80 35.35 -7.02
C LEU A 215 -13.40 36.82 -7.18
N GLY A 216 -14.29 37.66 -7.74
CA GLY A 216 -14.08 39.12 -7.83
C GLY A 216 -13.93 39.77 -6.47
N ARG A 217 -14.81 39.44 -5.51
CA ARG A 217 -14.75 39.98 -4.15
C ARG A 217 -13.53 39.47 -3.36
N MET A 218 -13.07 38.25 -3.62
CA MET A 218 -11.80 37.77 -3.06
C MET A 218 -10.60 38.54 -3.62
N ARG A 219 -10.55 38.82 -4.94
CA ARG A 219 -9.52 39.66 -5.57
C ARG A 219 -9.51 41.08 -5.00
N ASP A 220 -10.67 41.68 -4.80
CA ASP A 220 -10.78 43.04 -4.22
C ASP A 220 -10.26 43.09 -2.79
N ARG A 221 -10.62 42.09 -1.97
CA ARG A 221 -10.12 41.96 -0.59
C ARG A 221 -8.61 41.78 -0.56
N ARG A 222 -8.05 40.94 -1.44
CA ARG A 222 -6.60 40.74 -1.55
C ARG A 222 -5.88 42.02 -1.98
N SER A 223 -6.44 42.77 -2.92
CA SER A 223 -5.90 44.06 -3.36
C SER A 223 -5.89 45.10 -2.22
N LEU A 224 -6.98 45.17 -1.44
CA LEU A 224 -7.04 46.06 -0.27
C LEU A 224 -6.04 45.66 0.82
N GLN A 225 -5.94 44.35 1.09
CA GLN A 225 -4.99 43.81 2.05
C GLN A 225 -3.55 44.12 1.65
N ALA A 226 -3.17 43.89 0.39
CA ALA A 226 -1.82 44.20 -0.10
C ALA A 226 -1.48 45.69 0.07
N LYS A 227 -2.44 46.59 -0.20
CA LYS A 227 -2.27 48.04 0.04
C LYS A 227 -2.09 48.40 1.51
N LEU A 228 -2.70 47.68 2.43
CA LEU A 228 -2.52 47.86 3.88
C LEU A 228 -1.16 47.33 4.33
N GLU A 229 -0.75 46.16 3.82
CA GLU A 229 0.54 45.54 4.11
C GLU A 229 1.70 46.40 3.59
N ASP A 230 1.60 46.96 2.39
CA ASP A 230 2.60 47.88 1.85
C ASP A 230 2.77 49.11 2.75
N ARG A 231 1.69 49.65 3.31
CA ARG A 231 1.76 50.77 4.27
C ARG A 231 2.35 50.37 5.62
N LEU A 232 2.13 49.14 6.08
CA LEU A 232 2.70 48.63 7.34
C LEU A 232 4.19 48.29 7.21
N ARG A 233 4.61 47.87 6.01
CA ARG A 233 6.03 47.64 5.66
C ARG A 233 6.89 48.88 5.88
N ASP A 234 6.35 50.06 5.58
CA ASP A 234 7.01 51.35 5.76
C ASP A 234 7.21 51.73 7.25
N VAL A 235 6.56 51.02 8.19
CA VAL A 235 6.53 51.37 9.61
C VAL A 235 7.25 50.36 10.52
N GLU A 236 7.20 49.05 10.26
CA GLU A 236 7.62 48.03 11.26
C GLU A 236 8.76 47.06 10.89
N GLY A 237 9.35 47.13 9.69
CA GLY A 237 10.46 46.23 9.31
C GLY A 237 10.00 44.83 8.90
N SER A 238 10.49 44.37 7.73
CA SER A 238 9.65 43.65 6.76
C SER A 238 9.57 42.12 6.85
N LYS A 239 10.45 41.42 7.57
CA LYS A 239 10.64 39.97 7.34
C LYS A 239 9.44 39.08 7.69
N LEU A 240 8.68 39.40 8.75
CA LEU A 240 7.49 38.63 9.13
C LEU A 240 6.33 38.87 8.16
N LEU A 241 6.14 40.14 7.75
CA LEU A 241 5.13 40.54 6.76
C LEU A 241 5.41 39.92 5.39
N ASP A 242 6.67 39.89 4.95
CA ASP A 242 7.08 39.27 3.68
C ASP A 242 6.72 37.78 3.63
N THR A 243 6.92 37.09 4.75
CA THR A 243 6.60 35.67 4.89
C THR A 243 5.09 35.43 4.82
N VAL A 244 4.31 36.15 5.63
CA VAL A 244 2.83 36.07 5.63
C VAL A 244 2.25 36.39 4.25
N ASN A 245 2.79 37.41 3.57
CA ASN A 245 2.34 37.80 2.24
C ASN A 245 2.56 36.70 1.20
N SER A 246 3.71 36.03 1.24
CA SER A 246 4.04 34.96 0.29
C SER A 246 3.08 33.76 0.42
N TYR A 247 2.74 33.34 1.64
CA TYR A 247 1.78 32.26 1.88
C TYR A 247 0.38 32.62 1.40
N GLN A 248 -0.09 33.82 1.73
CA GLN A 248 -1.41 34.26 1.33
C GLN A 248 -1.52 34.40 -0.19
N GLN A 249 -0.43 34.80 -0.87
CA GLN A 249 -0.41 34.85 -2.32
C GLN A 249 -0.50 33.44 -2.94
N GLN A 250 0.27 32.48 -2.44
CA GLN A 250 0.22 31.10 -2.93
C GLN A 250 -1.16 30.45 -2.67
N ALA A 251 -1.70 30.59 -1.46
CA ALA A 251 -3.04 30.09 -1.13
C ALA A 251 -4.13 30.73 -2.01
N PHE A 252 -4.02 32.04 -2.25
CA PHE A 252 -4.93 32.75 -3.15
C PHE A 252 -4.83 32.26 -4.60
N GLU A 253 -3.62 32.05 -5.12
CA GLU A 253 -3.40 31.51 -6.46
C GLU A 253 -3.94 30.07 -6.58
N LEU A 254 -3.79 29.23 -5.55
CA LEU A 254 -4.37 27.89 -5.54
C LEU A 254 -5.90 27.92 -5.57
N LEU A 255 -6.53 28.76 -4.75
CA LEU A 255 -7.99 28.88 -4.67
C LEU A 255 -8.62 29.53 -5.91
N THR A 256 -7.89 30.44 -6.55
CA THR A 256 -8.40 31.21 -7.71
C THR A 256 -7.95 30.67 -9.07
N SER A 257 -6.93 29.81 -9.14
CA SER A 257 -6.51 29.18 -10.38
C SER A 257 -7.40 27.99 -10.71
N GLY A 258 -8.05 28.02 -11.88
CA GLY A 258 -8.77 26.86 -12.41
C GLY A 258 -7.85 25.64 -12.60
N LYS A 259 -6.54 25.88 -12.79
CA LYS A 259 -5.54 24.82 -12.97
C LYS A 259 -5.39 23.92 -11.74
N ALA A 260 -5.31 24.49 -10.53
CA ALA A 260 -5.22 23.68 -9.32
C ALA A 260 -6.49 22.85 -9.13
N ARG A 261 -7.68 23.46 -9.26
CA ARG A 261 -8.96 22.74 -9.18
C ARG A 261 -9.07 21.59 -10.18
N ASN A 262 -8.69 21.82 -11.43
CA ASN A 262 -8.74 20.79 -12.48
C ASN A 262 -7.73 19.67 -12.21
N ALA A 263 -6.54 19.97 -11.67
CA ALA A 263 -5.53 18.96 -11.33
C ALA A 263 -6.09 17.92 -10.35
N PHE A 264 -6.87 18.37 -9.37
CA PHE A 264 -7.53 17.50 -8.40
C PHE A 264 -8.88 16.94 -8.88
N ASN A 265 -9.41 17.35 -10.03
CA ASN A 265 -10.68 16.84 -10.53
C ASN A 265 -10.54 15.45 -11.16
N ILE A 266 -10.34 14.42 -10.32
CA ILE A 266 -10.16 13.04 -10.77
C ILE A 266 -11.40 12.47 -11.50
N GLN A 267 -12.57 13.08 -11.31
CA GLN A 267 -13.81 12.65 -11.96
C GLN A 267 -13.82 12.95 -13.47
N GLU A 268 -12.91 13.81 -13.95
CA GLU A 268 -12.71 14.04 -15.39
C GLU A 268 -11.97 12.89 -16.09
N GLU A 269 -11.34 11.98 -15.33
CA GLU A 269 -10.70 10.81 -15.92
C GLU A 269 -11.76 9.81 -16.43
N PRO A 270 -11.56 9.24 -17.63
CA PRO A 270 -12.44 8.19 -18.12
C PRO A 270 -12.55 7.02 -17.15
N GLU A 271 -13.72 6.38 -17.07
CA GLU A 271 -13.97 5.29 -16.12
C GLU A 271 -12.97 4.13 -16.27
N HIS A 272 -12.60 3.79 -17.50
CA HIS A 272 -11.63 2.72 -17.75
C HIS A 272 -10.24 3.03 -17.18
N VAL A 273 -9.81 4.31 -17.17
CA VAL A 273 -8.54 4.72 -16.55
C VAL A 273 -8.64 4.57 -15.03
N ARG A 274 -9.73 5.06 -14.45
CA ARG A 274 -9.95 4.92 -12.99
C ARG A 274 -10.01 3.45 -12.57
N ASN A 275 -10.64 2.59 -13.37
CA ASN A 275 -10.69 1.15 -13.13
C ASN A 275 -9.31 0.51 -13.26
N ARG A 276 -8.47 0.93 -14.23
CA ARG A 276 -7.10 0.40 -14.42
C ARG A 276 -6.19 0.62 -13.20
N TYR A 277 -6.37 1.72 -12.48
CA TYR A 277 -5.64 2.00 -11.23
C TYR A 277 -6.24 1.30 -10.00
N GLY A 278 -7.44 0.72 -10.13
CA GLY A 278 -8.23 0.17 -9.03
C GLY A 278 -9.05 1.25 -8.31
N ARG A 279 -10.30 0.92 -7.94
CA ARG A 279 -11.26 1.85 -7.31
C ARG A 279 -11.10 2.01 -5.79
N ASN A 280 -9.99 1.55 -5.23
CA ASN A 280 -9.63 1.75 -3.82
C ASN A 280 -8.90 3.09 -3.60
N ARG A 281 -8.76 3.49 -2.33
CA ARG A 281 -8.14 4.77 -1.95
C ARG A 281 -6.69 4.90 -2.44
N TRP A 282 -5.88 3.85 -2.34
CA TRP A 282 -4.49 3.88 -2.82
C TRP A 282 -4.42 4.14 -4.32
N GLY A 283 -5.08 3.29 -5.13
CA GLY A 283 -5.06 3.38 -6.59
C GLY A 283 -5.51 4.75 -7.09
N GLN A 284 -6.55 5.32 -6.48
CA GLN A 284 -7.05 6.64 -6.83
C GLN A 284 -6.13 7.78 -6.36
N CYS A 285 -5.40 7.61 -5.24
CA CYS A 285 -4.32 8.53 -4.87
C CYS A 285 -3.14 8.45 -5.85
N VAL A 286 -2.78 7.27 -6.34
CA VAL A 286 -1.72 7.12 -7.36
C VAL A 286 -2.14 7.78 -8.68
N LEU A 287 -3.38 7.60 -9.11
CA LEU A 287 -3.94 8.30 -10.29
C LEU A 287 -3.95 9.83 -10.09
N LEU A 288 -4.33 10.29 -8.90
CA LEU A 288 -4.28 11.71 -8.57
C LEU A 288 -2.85 12.26 -8.65
N ALA A 289 -1.85 11.49 -8.21
CA ALA A 289 -0.44 11.89 -8.33
C ALA A 289 -0.03 12.08 -9.80
N ARG A 290 -0.45 11.18 -10.70
CA ARG A 290 -0.24 11.36 -12.15
C ARG A 290 -0.85 12.66 -12.66
N ARG A 291 -2.11 12.96 -12.31
CA ARG A 291 -2.78 14.22 -12.73
C ARG A 291 -2.07 15.47 -12.19
N LEU A 292 -1.61 15.43 -10.95
CA LEU A 292 -0.91 16.54 -10.32
C LEU A 292 0.41 16.84 -11.04
N ILE A 293 1.22 15.84 -11.36
CA ILE A 293 2.48 16.08 -12.09
C ILE A 293 2.23 16.55 -13.54
N GLU A 294 1.21 16.00 -14.19
CA GLU A 294 0.81 16.40 -15.54
C GLU A 294 0.40 17.89 -15.57
N SER A 295 -0.31 18.32 -14.52
CA SER A 295 -0.70 19.72 -14.29
C SER A 295 0.46 20.63 -13.88
N GLY A 296 1.59 20.06 -13.48
CA GLY A 296 2.83 20.79 -13.18
C GLY A 296 3.29 20.75 -11.73
N ALA A 297 2.75 19.89 -10.87
CA ALA A 297 3.38 19.64 -9.58
C ALA A 297 4.79 19.08 -9.76
N ARG A 298 5.74 19.53 -8.93
CA ARG A 298 7.15 19.11 -9.07
C ARG A 298 7.43 17.79 -8.34
N LEU A 299 6.78 17.59 -7.19
CA LEU A 299 6.89 16.39 -6.37
C LEU A 299 5.52 16.07 -5.77
N VAL A 300 5.09 14.82 -5.89
CA VAL A 300 3.92 14.28 -5.20
C VAL A 300 4.34 13.08 -4.36
N HIS A 301 4.17 13.21 -3.06
CA HIS A 301 4.39 12.15 -2.09
C HIS A 301 3.05 11.48 -1.78
N VAL A 302 2.94 10.20 -2.10
CA VAL A 302 1.73 9.39 -1.91
C VAL A 302 1.97 8.43 -0.76
N ASN A 303 1.33 8.69 0.37
CA ASN A 303 1.34 7.79 1.51
C ASN A 303 0.32 6.67 1.30
N TRP A 304 0.69 5.45 1.68
CA TRP A 304 -0.27 4.36 1.76
C TRP A 304 -1.42 4.76 2.68
N PRO A 305 -2.66 4.85 2.17
CA PRO A 305 -3.78 5.32 2.97
C PRO A 305 -4.11 4.31 4.06
N ARG A 306 -4.53 4.84 5.21
CA ARG A 306 -5.16 4.02 6.23
C ARG A 306 -6.60 3.75 5.82
N GLU A 307 -6.97 2.48 5.83
CA GLU A 307 -8.35 2.03 5.59
C GLU A 307 -9.14 2.01 6.91
N PRO A 308 -10.46 2.25 6.90
CA PRO A 308 -11.31 2.11 8.08
C PRO A 308 -11.22 0.68 8.62
N GLY A 309 -10.63 0.48 9.80
CA GLY A 309 -10.39 -0.87 10.31
C GLY A 309 -8.95 -1.16 10.68
N ASP A 310 -8.01 -0.52 9.99
CA ASP A 310 -6.58 -0.63 10.24
C ASP A 310 -6.23 0.16 11.50
N ASN A 311 -6.46 -0.40 12.69
CA ASN A 311 -5.93 0.16 13.94
C ASN A 311 -4.49 -0.34 14.17
N ALA A 312 -3.77 0.27 15.12
CA ALA A 312 -2.34 0.05 15.32
C ALA A 312 -1.96 -1.28 16.00
N ALA A 313 -2.90 -2.20 16.19
CA ALA A 313 -2.71 -3.29 17.15
C ALA A 313 -2.02 -4.54 16.57
N ASP A 314 -2.30 -4.93 15.32
CA ASP A 314 -1.73 -6.19 14.81
C ASP A 314 -1.35 -6.20 13.31
N ASN A 315 -2.04 -5.47 12.41
CA ASN A 315 -1.73 -5.43 10.97
C ASN A 315 -2.10 -4.09 10.28
N PRO A 316 -1.62 -2.91 10.75
CA PRO A 316 -1.94 -1.66 10.07
C PRO A 316 -1.11 -1.53 8.77
N LEU A 317 -1.74 -1.18 7.63
CA LEU A 317 -0.99 -0.88 6.40
C LEU A 317 -0.07 -2.06 6.00
N TRP A 318 1.22 -1.82 5.73
CA TRP A 318 2.23 -2.86 5.47
C TRP A 318 2.87 -3.46 6.74
N ASP A 319 2.41 -3.08 7.93
CA ASP A 319 2.95 -3.52 9.22
C ASP A 319 2.39 -4.86 9.70
N THR A 320 2.82 -5.94 9.06
CA THR A 320 2.20 -7.28 9.15
C THR A 320 2.70 -8.16 10.31
N HIS A 321 2.49 -7.73 11.56
CA HIS A 321 2.88 -8.51 12.75
C HIS A 321 2.08 -9.81 12.96
N ALA A 322 0.99 -10.03 12.24
CA ALA A 322 0.22 -11.27 12.20
C ALA A 322 -0.26 -11.57 10.78
N GLN A 323 -0.65 -12.81 10.46
CA GLN A 323 -1.33 -13.14 9.19
C GLN A 323 -0.71 -12.50 7.92
N ASN A 324 0.63 -12.44 7.85
CA ASN A 324 1.35 -11.70 6.81
C ASN A 324 0.96 -12.19 5.41
N ALA A 325 0.90 -13.51 5.25
CA ALA A 325 0.52 -14.15 4.00
C ALA A 325 -0.82 -13.63 3.46
N ASP A 326 -1.84 -13.60 4.31
CA ASP A 326 -3.20 -13.24 3.91
C ASP A 326 -3.28 -11.76 3.60
N ARG A 327 -2.71 -10.92 4.47
CA ARG A 327 -2.79 -9.47 4.26
C ARG A 327 -2.08 -9.05 2.97
N LEU A 328 -0.96 -9.69 2.65
CA LEU A 328 -0.23 -9.45 1.41
C LEU A 328 -1.00 -9.94 0.19
N GLU A 329 -1.52 -11.17 0.20
CA GLU A 329 -2.24 -11.76 -0.92
C GLU A 329 -3.62 -11.13 -1.15
N ASP A 330 -4.31 -10.73 -0.09
CA ASP A 330 -5.69 -10.26 -0.18
C ASP A 330 -5.80 -8.76 -0.40
N VAL A 331 -4.84 -7.96 0.06
CA VAL A 331 -4.95 -6.49 0.10
C VAL A 331 -3.71 -5.81 -0.43
N LEU A 332 -2.56 -5.96 0.23
CA LEU A 332 -1.42 -5.08 0.01
C LEU A 332 -0.78 -5.27 -1.37
N CYS A 333 -0.41 -6.50 -1.73
CA CYS A 333 0.21 -6.76 -3.03
C CYS A 333 -0.77 -6.56 -4.19
N PRO A 334 -2.03 -7.02 -4.18
CA PRO A 334 -2.97 -6.72 -5.25
C PRO A 334 -3.18 -5.23 -5.50
N ILE A 335 -3.42 -4.45 -4.43
CA ILE A 335 -3.63 -3.01 -4.54
C ILE A 335 -2.38 -2.31 -5.07
N PHE A 336 -1.21 -2.70 -4.58
CA PHE A 336 0.06 -2.16 -5.05
C PHE A 336 0.37 -2.55 -6.50
N ASP A 337 0.30 -3.83 -6.84
CA ASP A 337 0.62 -4.37 -8.17
C ASP A 337 -0.25 -3.71 -9.25
N VAL A 338 -1.55 -3.57 -9.02
CA VAL A 338 -2.49 -2.90 -9.94
C VAL A 338 -2.16 -1.41 -10.09
N GLY A 339 -2.10 -0.66 -8.97
CA GLY A 339 -1.92 0.79 -9.00
C GLY A 339 -0.52 1.24 -9.45
N TYR A 340 0.53 0.51 -9.03
CA TYR A 340 1.92 0.80 -9.38
C TYR A 340 2.17 0.59 -10.88
N THR A 341 1.75 -0.56 -11.41
CA THR A 341 1.88 -0.84 -12.85
C THR A 341 1.06 0.09 -13.72
N ALA A 342 -0.17 0.44 -13.29
CA ALA A 342 -1.00 1.42 -13.98
C ALA A 342 -0.28 2.76 -14.10
N LEU A 343 0.36 3.23 -13.03
CA LEU A 343 1.14 4.46 -13.04
C LEU A 343 2.29 4.39 -14.05
N ILE A 344 3.13 3.36 -13.99
CA ILE A 344 4.31 3.26 -14.85
C ILE A 344 3.90 3.20 -16.33
N GLU A 345 2.89 2.40 -16.67
CA GLU A 345 2.39 2.27 -18.04
C GLU A 345 1.70 3.54 -18.54
N ASP A 346 0.88 4.20 -17.72
CA ASP A 346 0.19 5.45 -18.08
C ASP A 346 1.20 6.61 -18.26
N LEU A 347 2.25 6.68 -17.42
CA LEU A 347 3.34 7.64 -17.62
C LEU A 347 4.12 7.36 -18.91
N GLU A 348 4.39 6.11 -19.24
CA GLU A 348 5.06 5.73 -20.49
C GLU A 348 4.20 6.10 -21.70
N GLN A 349 2.92 5.72 -21.70
CA GLN A 349 1.98 6.02 -22.79
C GLN A 349 1.82 7.52 -23.04
N ARG A 350 1.95 8.33 -21.99
CA ARG A 350 1.92 9.80 -22.07
C ARG A 350 3.27 10.44 -22.40
N GLY A 351 4.35 9.67 -22.48
CA GLY A 351 5.71 10.18 -22.66
C GLY A 351 6.25 10.94 -21.44
N LEU A 352 5.66 10.74 -20.27
CA LEU A 352 6.03 11.39 -19.01
C LEU A 352 7.05 10.58 -18.19
N LEU A 353 7.21 9.28 -18.45
CA LEU A 353 8.10 8.41 -17.68
C LEU A 353 9.57 8.85 -17.79
N ASP A 354 10.01 9.30 -18.96
CA ASP A 354 11.39 9.78 -19.20
C ASP A 354 11.75 11.04 -18.40
N GLU A 355 10.75 11.79 -17.92
CA GLU A 355 10.94 13.00 -17.13
C GLU A 355 10.39 12.88 -15.69
N THR A 356 9.83 11.73 -15.32
CA THR A 356 9.24 11.50 -14.00
C THR A 356 9.98 10.40 -13.27
N LEU A 357 10.60 10.74 -12.14
CA LEU A 357 11.16 9.73 -11.24
C LEU A 357 10.02 9.14 -10.40
N VAL A 358 9.82 7.83 -10.46
CA VAL A 358 8.90 7.11 -9.58
C VAL A 358 9.72 6.29 -8.59
N VAL A 359 9.47 6.47 -7.30
CA VAL A 359 10.09 5.69 -6.22
C VAL A 359 9.00 4.99 -5.42
N ALA A 360 9.15 3.69 -5.15
CA ALA A 360 8.30 2.94 -4.23
C ALA A 360 9.14 2.30 -3.13
N ILE A 361 8.86 2.65 -1.87
CA ILE A 361 9.68 2.25 -0.72
C ILE A 361 8.90 2.35 0.60
N GLY A 362 9.29 1.56 1.61
CA GLY A 362 8.89 1.74 3.01
C GLY A 362 10.04 2.24 3.90
N GLU A 363 9.83 2.28 5.21
CA GLU A 363 10.83 2.69 6.20
C GLU A 363 11.95 1.65 6.43
N PHE A 364 11.61 0.36 6.29
CA PHE A 364 12.47 -0.78 6.55
C PHE A 364 11.85 -2.06 5.98
N GLY A 365 12.42 -3.22 6.28
CA GLY A 365 11.95 -4.53 5.87
C GLY A 365 11.36 -5.31 7.04
N ARG A 366 11.22 -6.62 6.87
CA ARG A 366 10.56 -7.50 7.83
C ARG A 366 11.45 -8.66 8.25
N THR A 367 11.22 -9.20 9.45
CA THR A 367 12.04 -10.30 9.99
C THR A 367 12.06 -11.46 9.00
N PRO A 368 13.22 -12.11 8.80
CA PRO A 368 13.33 -13.25 7.90
C PRO A 368 12.49 -14.44 8.38
N LYS A 369 12.42 -14.68 9.70
CA LYS A 369 11.62 -15.75 10.27
C LYS A 369 10.20 -15.28 10.57
N ILE A 370 9.20 -16.08 10.18
CA ILE A 370 7.78 -15.87 10.50
C ILE A 370 7.54 -16.13 12.00
N ASN A 371 6.79 -15.24 12.65
CA ASN A 371 6.49 -15.31 14.08
C ASN A 371 5.30 -16.25 14.37
N PRO A 372 5.04 -16.61 15.65
CA PRO A 372 3.94 -17.53 16.00
C PRO A 372 2.53 -17.07 15.62
N LYS A 373 2.31 -15.76 15.38
CA LYS A 373 1.04 -15.21 14.87
C LYS A 373 0.92 -15.29 13.34
N GLY A 374 1.89 -15.91 12.66
CA GLY A 374 1.95 -15.97 11.20
C GLY A 374 2.33 -14.64 10.53
N GLY A 375 2.89 -13.70 11.30
CA GLY A 375 3.36 -12.40 10.83
C GLY A 375 4.88 -12.30 10.71
N ARG A 376 5.37 -11.11 10.36
CA ARG A 376 6.79 -10.73 10.42
C ARG A 376 6.95 -9.42 11.19
N ASP A 377 7.98 -9.36 12.02
CA ASP A 377 8.25 -8.20 12.88
C ASP A 377 9.20 -7.20 12.19
N HIS A 378 9.47 -6.07 12.84
CA HIS A 378 10.29 -4.98 12.29
C HIS A 378 11.73 -5.40 12.01
N TRP A 379 12.26 -4.97 10.86
CA TRP A 379 13.61 -5.35 10.45
C TRP A 379 14.29 -4.30 9.54
N GLY A 380 15.02 -3.39 10.16
CA GLY A 380 15.88 -2.37 9.55
C GLY A 380 17.18 -2.82 8.87
N PRO A 381 17.78 -3.99 9.15
CA PRO A 381 19.06 -4.37 8.53
C PRO A 381 19.04 -4.58 7.02
N VAL A 382 17.89 -4.88 6.42
CA VAL A 382 17.75 -4.99 4.95
C VAL A 382 16.32 -4.82 4.49
N PHE A 383 16.13 -4.14 3.36
CA PHE A 383 14.84 -3.99 2.68
C PHE A 383 15.01 -3.60 1.22
N SER A 384 13.88 -3.54 0.51
CA SER A 384 13.86 -3.25 -0.92
C SER A 384 13.24 -1.90 -1.27
N ALA A 385 13.69 -1.33 -2.39
CA ALA A 385 13.11 -0.14 -3.01
C ALA A 385 13.03 -0.33 -4.52
N SER A 386 11.98 0.20 -5.16
CA SER A 386 11.85 0.22 -6.62
C SER A 386 11.95 1.64 -7.16
N LEU A 387 12.72 1.83 -8.22
CA LEU A 387 12.89 3.09 -8.92
C LEU A 387 12.58 2.92 -10.42
N ALA A 388 11.96 3.92 -11.04
CA ALA A 388 11.68 3.94 -12.47
C ALA A 388 11.70 5.36 -13.04
N GLY A 389 11.95 5.46 -14.35
CA GLY A 389 11.87 6.72 -15.11
C GLY A 389 13.01 7.71 -14.84
N ALA A 390 12.95 8.87 -15.49
CA ALA A 390 13.85 10.01 -15.28
C ALA A 390 15.36 9.70 -15.23
N GLY A 391 15.84 8.80 -16.09
CA GLY A 391 17.25 8.42 -16.16
C GLY A 391 17.67 7.28 -15.23
N ILE A 392 16.71 6.60 -14.60
CA ILE A 392 16.93 5.27 -14.03
C ILE A 392 17.10 4.25 -15.16
N SER A 393 18.18 3.49 -15.12
CA SER A 393 18.45 2.41 -16.06
C SER A 393 17.70 1.16 -15.62
N GLY A 394 16.55 0.88 -16.23
CA GLY A 394 15.68 -0.25 -15.84
C GLY A 394 16.25 -1.63 -16.20
N GLY A 395 15.63 -2.68 -15.66
CA GLY A 395 16.02 -4.08 -15.89
C GLY A 395 17.23 -4.52 -15.07
N GLN A 396 17.41 -3.95 -13.88
CA GLN A 396 18.51 -4.30 -12.98
C GLN A 396 18.08 -4.46 -11.53
N VAL A 397 18.90 -5.21 -10.79
CA VAL A 397 18.90 -5.28 -9.34
C VAL A 397 20.22 -4.71 -8.84
N TYR A 398 20.16 -3.84 -7.83
CA TYR A 398 21.33 -3.30 -7.16
C TYR A 398 21.45 -3.85 -5.74
N GLY A 399 22.66 -4.32 -5.44
CA GLY A 399 22.99 -4.96 -4.17
C GLY A 399 22.28 -6.28 -3.96
N GLU A 400 22.64 -6.92 -2.86
CA GLU A 400 22.20 -8.27 -2.54
C GLU A 400 21.96 -8.39 -1.03
N SER A 401 20.88 -9.04 -0.65
CA SER A 401 20.67 -9.51 0.72
C SER A 401 21.08 -10.99 0.83
N ASP A 402 21.44 -11.44 2.02
CA ASP A 402 21.88 -12.82 2.26
C ASP A 402 20.85 -13.90 1.85
N SER A 403 21.24 -15.17 1.95
CA SER A 403 20.38 -16.30 1.56
C SER A 403 19.05 -16.38 2.30
N GLN A 404 18.90 -15.68 3.43
CA GLN A 404 17.68 -15.63 4.24
C GLN A 404 16.92 -14.30 4.08
N GLY A 405 17.46 -13.32 3.35
CA GLY A 405 16.91 -11.97 3.30
C GLY A 405 16.98 -11.25 4.66
N ALA A 406 17.98 -11.58 5.48
CA ALA A 406 18.14 -11.06 6.84
C ALA A 406 19.11 -9.86 6.89
N TYR A 407 20.18 -9.85 6.12
CA TYR A 407 21.14 -8.75 6.12
C TYR A 407 21.56 -8.38 4.71
N ALA A 408 21.92 -7.12 4.48
CA ALA A 408 22.57 -6.70 3.25
C ALA A 408 23.96 -7.37 3.16
N LEU A 409 24.17 -8.18 2.12
CA LEU A 409 25.39 -8.93 1.86
C LEU A 409 26.36 -8.14 0.98
N ALA A 410 25.87 -7.52 -0.08
CA ALA A 410 26.67 -6.76 -1.04
C ALA A 410 26.05 -5.41 -1.36
N ASP A 411 26.91 -4.41 -1.59
CA ASP A 411 26.55 -3.02 -1.90
C ASP A 411 25.48 -2.46 -0.95
N LYS A 412 25.69 -2.60 0.38
CA LYS A 412 24.79 -2.05 1.40
C LYS A 412 24.64 -0.54 1.20
N VAL A 413 23.41 -0.08 1.10
CA VAL A 413 23.08 1.34 0.90
C VAL A 413 22.12 1.82 1.97
N ASP A 414 22.36 3.03 2.45
CA ASP A 414 21.47 3.67 3.41
C ASP A 414 20.53 4.67 2.68
N PRO A 415 19.48 5.17 3.36
CA PRO A 415 18.56 6.13 2.74
C PRO A 415 19.20 7.44 2.26
N GLY A 416 20.35 7.83 2.79
CA GLY A 416 21.06 9.02 2.32
C GLY A 416 21.50 8.91 0.86
N HIS A 417 21.86 7.71 0.41
CA HIS A 417 22.22 7.46 -1.00
C HIS A 417 21.00 7.65 -1.93
N LEU A 418 19.83 7.20 -1.49
CA LEU A 418 18.57 7.41 -2.22
C LEU A 418 18.23 8.90 -2.30
N THR A 419 18.31 9.62 -1.18
CA THR A 419 18.08 11.08 -1.15
C THR A 419 19.03 11.84 -2.09
N SER A 420 20.32 11.49 -2.10
CA SER A 420 21.29 12.06 -3.05
C SER A 420 20.95 11.77 -4.50
N THR A 421 20.48 10.55 -4.79
CA THR A 421 20.02 10.16 -6.13
C THR A 421 18.80 10.97 -6.57
N ILE A 422 17.83 11.18 -5.67
CA ILE A 422 16.66 12.01 -5.92
C ILE A 422 17.09 13.47 -6.21
N PHE A 423 17.96 14.05 -5.39
CA PHE A 423 18.45 15.42 -5.62
C PHE A 423 19.19 15.55 -6.95
N HIS A 424 20.08 14.62 -7.25
CA HIS A 424 20.81 14.58 -8.52
C HIS A 424 19.85 14.58 -9.73
N LEU A 425 18.89 13.66 -9.74
CA LEU A 425 17.90 13.57 -10.80
C LEU A 425 16.97 14.79 -10.83
N ALA A 426 16.69 15.41 -9.68
CA ALA A 426 15.94 16.66 -9.57
C ALA A 426 16.71 17.90 -10.06
N GLY A 427 18.02 17.76 -10.35
CA GLY A 427 18.89 18.85 -10.77
C GLY A 427 19.36 19.72 -9.60
N LEU A 428 19.40 19.16 -8.40
CA LEU A 428 20.06 19.69 -7.22
C LEU A 428 21.39 18.98 -7.03
N ASP A 429 22.47 19.75 -6.93
CA ASP A 429 23.74 19.19 -6.48
C ASP A 429 23.57 18.72 -5.03
N TYR A 430 23.60 17.40 -4.82
CA TYR A 430 23.38 16.79 -3.51
C TYR A 430 24.49 17.15 -2.49
N GLN A 431 25.63 17.66 -2.96
CA GLN A 431 26.71 18.19 -2.11
C GLN A 431 26.48 19.65 -1.70
N GLY A 432 25.45 20.31 -2.24
CA GLY A 432 25.07 21.68 -1.87
C GLY A 432 24.63 21.81 -0.41
N THR A 433 24.48 23.05 0.05
CA THR A 433 24.10 23.37 1.43
C THR A 433 22.85 24.25 1.49
N PHE A 434 22.18 24.22 2.64
CA PHE A 434 21.22 25.26 3.06
C PHE A 434 21.60 25.83 4.41
N THR A 435 21.13 27.05 4.67
CA THR A 435 21.30 27.72 5.95
C THR A 435 20.05 27.54 6.81
N ASP A 436 20.23 27.15 8.06
CA ASP A 436 19.17 27.13 9.07
C ASP A 436 18.88 28.55 9.64
N PRO A 437 17.83 28.73 10.44
CA PRO A 437 17.49 30.02 11.05
C PRO A 437 18.57 30.61 11.96
N THR A 438 19.53 29.80 12.44
CA THR A 438 20.64 30.25 13.28
C THR A 438 21.86 30.68 12.46
N GLY A 439 21.84 30.52 11.14
CA GLY A 439 22.94 30.84 10.25
C GLY A 439 23.90 29.68 9.99
N ARG A 440 23.61 28.47 10.48
CA ARG A 440 24.46 27.30 10.27
C ARG A 440 24.26 26.72 8.87
N GLU A 441 25.36 26.48 8.15
CA GLU A 441 25.33 25.72 6.90
C GLU A 441 25.20 24.22 7.15
N LEU A 442 24.28 23.60 6.42
CA LEU A 442 23.90 22.20 6.51
C LEU A 442 23.86 21.59 5.10
N ALA A 443 24.57 20.50 4.87
CA ALA A 443 24.64 19.83 3.57
C ALA A 443 23.30 19.16 3.22
N PHE A 444 22.84 19.23 1.97
CA PHE A 444 21.59 18.57 1.54
C PHE A 444 21.62 17.07 1.80
N SER A 445 22.73 16.41 1.49
CA SER A 445 22.99 15.00 1.83
C SER A 445 24.48 14.79 2.11
N LYS A 446 24.81 13.70 2.79
CA LYS A 446 26.20 13.29 3.10
C LYS A 446 26.70 12.13 2.25
N GLN A 447 25.79 11.40 1.60
CA GLN A 447 26.12 10.18 0.89
C GLN A 447 26.24 10.46 -0.62
N PRO A 448 27.03 9.68 -1.36
CA PRO A 448 27.04 9.77 -2.82
C PRO A 448 25.71 9.27 -3.41
N ALA A 449 25.34 9.79 -4.57
CA ALA A 449 24.22 9.24 -5.35
C ALA A 449 24.56 7.83 -5.89
N LEU A 450 23.53 7.03 -6.14
CA LEU A 450 23.64 5.67 -6.68
C LEU A 450 23.85 5.69 -8.19
N PHE A 451 25.02 6.17 -8.64
CA PHE A 451 25.31 6.37 -10.06
C PHE A 451 25.20 5.10 -10.91
N LYS A 452 25.41 3.89 -10.34
CA LYS A 452 25.22 2.62 -11.06
C LYS A 452 23.76 2.40 -11.52
N LEU A 453 22.79 3.01 -10.85
CA LEU A 453 21.37 2.92 -11.22
C LEU A 453 21.00 3.86 -12.37
N LEU A 454 21.89 4.77 -12.76
CA LEU A 454 21.59 5.83 -13.71
C LEU A 454 22.11 5.48 -15.10
N GLY A 455 21.35 5.85 -16.13
CA GLY A 455 21.73 5.64 -17.52
C GLY A 455 20.79 6.33 -18.51
N ASP A 456 21.17 6.29 -19.78
CA ASP A 456 20.35 6.73 -20.91
C ASP A 456 19.60 5.58 -21.61
N ALA A 457 19.87 4.34 -21.21
CA ALA A 457 19.20 3.13 -21.66
C ALA A 457 18.97 2.14 -20.51
N ALA A 458 18.19 1.08 -20.76
CA ALA A 458 18.04 -0.04 -19.85
C ALA A 458 19.38 -0.74 -19.60
N ALA A 459 19.56 -1.29 -18.40
CA ALA A 459 20.80 -1.93 -17.96
C ALA A 459 21.10 -3.23 -18.75
N THR A 460 20.06 -3.81 -19.36
CA THR A 460 20.16 -4.98 -20.22
C THR A 460 19.11 -4.94 -21.33
N SER A 461 19.48 -5.45 -22.51
CA SER A 461 18.58 -5.69 -23.64
C SER A 461 17.97 -7.10 -23.63
N GLN A 462 18.41 -7.98 -22.71
CA GLN A 462 17.88 -9.32 -22.61
C GLN A 462 16.43 -9.31 -22.13
N ARG A 463 15.61 -10.21 -22.67
CA ARG A 463 14.20 -10.37 -22.32
C ARG A 463 13.85 -11.86 -22.24
N CYS A 464 12.94 -12.20 -21.35
CA CYS A 464 12.28 -13.51 -21.29
C CYS A 464 10.79 -13.34 -21.01
N GLU A 465 10.03 -14.43 -21.17
CA GLU A 465 8.62 -14.45 -20.81
C GLU A 465 8.47 -14.34 -19.27
N CYS A 466 7.60 -13.45 -18.83
CA CYS A 466 7.22 -13.35 -17.41
C CYS A 466 6.32 -14.54 -17.06
N THR A 467 6.61 -15.23 -15.96
CA THR A 467 5.82 -16.41 -15.53
C THR A 467 4.74 -16.08 -14.50
N GLY A 468 4.45 -14.79 -14.30
CA GLY A 468 3.44 -14.33 -13.35
C GLY A 468 2.01 -14.66 -13.80
N ASP A 469 1.16 -15.11 -12.87
CA ASP A 469 -0.26 -15.36 -13.12
C ASP A 469 -1.13 -14.23 -12.56
N VAL A 470 -1.67 -13.40 -13.45
CA VAL A 470 -2.56 -12.29 -13.09
C VAL A 470 -3.87 -12.78 -12.46
N ALA A 471 -4.34 -14.00 -12.77
CA ALA A 471 -5.56 -14.56 -12.16
C ALA A 471 -5.37 -14.93 -10.68
N ARG A 472 -4.12 -15.08 -10.22
CA ARG A 472 -3.81 -15.26 -8.81
C ARG A 472 -4.07 -14.00 -8.00
N VAL A 473 -3.70 -12.86 -8.56
CA VAL A 473 -3.79 -11.53 -7.94
C VAL A 473 -4.82 -10.72 -8.74
N PRO A 474 -6.12 -11.02 -8.57
CA PRO A 474 -7.17 -10.32 -9.30
C PRO A 474 -7.17 -8.84 -8.95
N ASP A 475 -7.80 -8.03 -9.79
CA ASP A 475 -8.02 -6.62 -9.46
C ASP A 475 -8.75 -6.52 -8.11
N TYR A 476 -8.30 -5.57 -7.27
CA TYR A 476 -8.87 -5.41 -5.94
C TYR A 476 -10.32 -4.94 -6.02
N ASP A 477 -11.20 -5.71 -5.36
CA ASP A 477 -12.62 -5.44 -5.21
C ASP A 477 -12.94 -5.40 -3.70
N GLU A 478 -13.46 -4.26 -3.24
CA GLU A 478 -13.79 -4.02 -1.83
C GLU A 478 -14.99 -4.84 -1.35
N ASP A 479 -15.87 -5.25 -2.26
CA ASP A 479 -17.04 -6.07 -1.96
C ASP A 479 -16.67 -7.57 -1.85
N MET A 480 -15.45 -7.95 -2.26
CA MET A 480 -15.03 -9.35 -2.36
C MET A 480 -14.48 -9.91 -1.04
N MET A 481 -15.34 -9.99 -0.01
CA MET A 481 -14.99 -10.59 1.29
C MET A 481 -14.84 -12.11 1.24
N ILE A 482 -15.49 -12.76 0.28
CA ILE A 482 -15.24 -14.15 -0.11
C ILE A 482 -14.94 -14.13 -1.60
N ARG A 483 -13.94 -14.91 -2.03
CA ARG A 483 -13.47 -14.96 -3.43
C ARG A 483 -14.59 -15.25 -4.43
N GLN A 484 -15.59 -16.04 -4.05
CA GLN A 484 -16.72 -16.42 -4.88
C GLN A 484 -17.94 -16.62 -3.98
N SER A 485 -18.97 -15.80 -4.14
CA SER A 485 -20.24 -15.97 -3.42
C SER A 485 -21.20 -16.93 -4.13
N SER A 486 -21.05 -17.06 -5.45
CA SER A 486 -21.65 -18.11 -6.26
C SER A 486 -20.70 -19.30 -6.44
N PHE A 487 -21.19 -20.37 -7.07
CA PHE A 487 -20.37 -21.51 -7.47
C PHE A 487 -20.09 -21.49 -8.98
N GLU A 488 -20.11 -20.31 -9.61
CA GLU A 488 -19.93 -20.13 -11.05
C GLU A 488 -18.45 -20.09 -11.46
N GLY A 489 -18.09 -20.80 -12.55
CA GLY A 489 -16.76 -20.76 -13.18
C GLY A 489 -16.02 -22.10 -13.21
N LYS A 490 -14.77 -22.09 -13.70
CA LYS A 490 -13.93 -23.29 -13.77
C LYS A 490 -13.11 -23.44 -12.47
N GLN A 491 -13.08 -24.64 -11.89
CA GLN A 491 -12.34 -25.00 -10.66
C GLN A 491 -12.75 -24.23 -9.39
N VAL A 492 -14.05 -24.23 -9.09
CA VAL A 492 -14.63 -23.53 -7.93
C VAL A 492 -14.39 -24.28 -6.60
N LEU A 493 -14.30 -25.61 -6.66
CA LEU A 493 -14.28 -26.47 -5.48
C LEU A 493 -12.96 -27.26 -5.38
N HIS A 494 -12.16 -26.98 -4.36
CA HIS A 494 -10.87 -27.63 -4.15
C HIS A 494 -10.90 -28.62 -2.96
N PRO A 495 -10.13 -29.73 -3.02
CA PRO A 495 -10.03 -30.67 -1.90
C PRO A 495 -9.45 -30.01 -0.63
N TYR A 496 -9.96 -30.38 0.55
CA TYR A 496 -9.48 -29.81 1.82
C TYR A 496 -8.00 -30.09 2.13
N HIS A 497 -7.42 -31.19 1.64
CA HIS A 497 -6.06 -31.62 1.98
C HIS A 497 -4.94 -30.88 1.25
N VAL A 498 -5.28 -29.99 0.31
CA VAL A 498 -4.30 -29.12 -0.35
C VAL A 498 -4.11 -27.87 0.52
N PRO A 499 -2.88 -27.49 0.89
CA PRO A 499 -2.62 -26.28 1.67
C PRO A 499 -3.36 -25.08 1.05
N SER A 500 -4.19 -24.39 1.84
CA SER A 500 -5.09 -23.37 1.32
C SER A 500 -4.32 -22.11 0.95
N ARG A 501 -3.97 -21.96 -0.32
CA ARG A 501 -3.50 -20.67 -0.86
C ARG A 501 -4.18 -20.24 -2.15
N PRO A 502 -4.69 -21.11 -3.03
CA PRO A 502 -5.75 -20.67 -3.92
C PRO A 502 -7.03 -20.49 -3.09
N LYS A 503 -7.33 -19.29 -2.59
CA LYS A 503 -8.57 -18.98 -1.86
C LYS A 503 -9.79 -19.46 -2.68
N GLY A 504 -10.90 -19.87 -2.06
CA GLY A 504 -12.08 -20.40 -2.76
C GLY A 504 -12.76 -21.52 -1.96
N TRP A 505 -13.82 -22.13 -2.51
CA TRP A 505 -14.57 -23.16 -1.81
C TRP A 505 -13.73 -24.42 -1.58
N ARG A 506 -13.80 -24.92 -0.35
CA ARG A 506 -13.16 -26.14 0.11
C ARG A 506 -14.20 -27.11 0.62
N PHE A 507 -13.99 -28.39 0.34
CA PHE A 507 -14.87 -29.44 0.85
C PHE A 507 -14.12 -30.57 1.53
N ILE A 508 -14.78 -31.12 2.54
CA ILE A 508 -14.40 -32.38 3.17
C ILE A 508 -15.39 -33.45 2.69
N ASN A 509 -14.89 -34.43 1.94
CA ASN A 509 -15.59 -35.70 1.75
C ASN A 509 -15.44 -36.51 3.04
N THR A 510 -16.42 -36.37 3.90
CA THR A 510 -16.71 -37.31 4.98
C THR A 510 -17.36 -38.55 4.34
N GLY A 511 -17.08 -39.74 4.87
CA GLY A 511 -17.53 -41.03 4.34
C GLY A 511 -19.02 -41.19 3.99
N THR A 512 -19.89 -40.26 4.42
CA THR A 512 -21.33 -40.26 4.14
C THR A 512 -21.80 -39.27 3.06
N PHE A 513 -21.12 -38.13 2.90
CA PHE A 513 -21.51 -37.10 1.92
C PHE A 513 -20.32 -36.66 1.08
N SER A 514 -20.52 -36.66 -0.24
CA SER A 514 -19.60 -36.04 -1.19
C SER A 514 -20.11 -34.67 -1.62
N ALA A 515 -19.23 -33.69 -1.76
CA ALA A 515 -19.58 -32.39 -2.33
C ALA A 515 -19.11 -32.28 -3.78
N GLU A 516 -19.99 -31.86 -4.69
CA GLU A 516 -19.65 -31.56 -6.07
C GLU A 516 -20.30 -30.25 -6.54
N VAL A 517 -19.68 -29.58 -7.52
CA VAL A 517 -20.29 -28.45 -8.22
C VAL A 517 -21.15 -29.01 -9.35
N LYS A 518 -22.42 -28.64 -9.36
CA LYS A 518 -23.40 -29.04 -10.36
C LYS A 518 -23.58 -27.91 -11.37
N GLU A 519 -23.48 -28.24 -12.65
CA GLU A 519 -23.82 -27.33 -13.75
C GLU A 519 -25.29 -26.85 -13.68
N ALA A 520 -25.57 -25.74 -14.35
CA ALA A 520 -26.92 -25.20 -14.45
C ALA A 520 -27.93 -26.27 -14.91
N GLY A 521 -29.10 -26.28 -14.27
CA GLY A 521 -30.06 -27.37 -14.42
C GLY A 521 -31.35 -27.14 -13.66
N ARG A 522 -31.88 -28.21 -13.06
CA ARG A 522 -33.14 -28.17 -12.32
C ARG A 522 -33.03 -28.92 -11.00
N VAL A 523 -33.68 -28.35 -9.99
CA VAL A 523 -34.00 -28.99 -8.71
C VAL A 523 -35.53 -29.01 -8.63
N GLY A 524 -36.14 -30.18 -8.76
CA GLY A 524 -37.56 -30.36 -9.03
C GLY A 524 -38.02 -29.55 -10.27
N LYS A 525 -38.93 -28.60 -10.07
CA LYS A 525 -39.42 -27.68 -11.12
C LYS A 525 -38.67 -26.34 -11.19
N MET A 526 -37.72 -26.09 -10.30
CA MET A 526 -36.97 -24.83 -10.26
C MET A 526 -35.73 -24.91 -11.16
N ALA A 527 -35.52 -23.89 -11.98
CA ALA A 527 -34.25 -23.71 -12.69
C ALA A 527 -33.21 -23.17 -11.72
N VAL A 528 -32.00 -23.73 -11.78
CA VAL A 528 -30.87 -23.31 -10.95
C VAL A 528 -29.64 -23.12 -11.81
N ASP A 529 -28.83 -22.14 -11.46
CA ASP A 529 -27.51 -21.94 -12.06
C ASP A 529 -26.49 -22.94 -11.50
N GLN A 530 -25.21 -22.74 -11.81
CA GLN A 530 -24.15 -23.57 -11.26
C GLN A 530 -24.12 -23.44 -9.73
N HIS A 531 -24.20 -24.55 -9.01
CA HIS A 531 -24.37 -24.57 -7.55
C HIS A 531 -23.64 -25.74 -6.90
N LEU A 532 -23.53 -25.73 -5.57
CA LEU A 532 -22.95 -26.83 -4.81
C LEU A 532 -24.02 -27.86 -4.42
N MET A 533 -23.71 -29.13 -4.57
CA MET A 533 -24.57 -30.22 -4.14
C MET A 533 -23.81 -31.18 -3.22
N PHE A 534 -24.35 -31.40 -2.03
CA PHE A 534 -23.97 -32.51 -1.16
C PHE A 534 -24.80 -33.73 -1.57
N ARG A 535 -24.11 -34.78 -2.00
CA ARG A 535 -24.71 -36.07 -2.35
C ARG A 535 -24.40 -37.08 -1.27
N TYR A 536 -25.41 -37.80 -0.82
CA TYR A 536 -25.17 -38.99 0.00
C TYR A 536 -24.45 -40.07 -0.83
N ASP A 537 -23.31 -40.56 -0.32
CA ASP A 537 -22.52 -41.64 -0.91
C ASP A 537 -22.29 -42.76 0.12
N LYS A 538 -22.72 -43.98 -0.21
CA LYS A 538 -22.63 -45.15 0.68
C LYS A 538 -21.21 -45.73 0.78
N ASN A 539 -20.29 -45.36 -0.12
CA ASN A 539 -19.02 -46.05 -0.33
C ASN A 539 -17.78 -45.34 0.24
N ALA A 540 -17.90 -44.20 0.93
CA ALA A 540 -16.72 -43.39 1.27
C ALA A 540 -16.08 -43.74 2.65
N LEU A 541 -14.75 -43.69 2.67
CA LEU A 541 -13.87 -44.13 3.76
C LEU A 541 -13.74 -43.05 4.83
N SER A 542 -14.36 -43.27 5.99
CA SER A 542 -14.22 -42.53 7.27
C SER A 542 -14.77 -41.09 7.34
N GLY A 543 -15.45 -40.77 8.44
CA GLY A 543 -16.00 -39.44 8.75
C GLY A 543 -17.53 -39.36 8.65
N THR A 544 -18.16 -38.67 9.60
CA THR A 544 -19.61 -38.57 9.77
C THR A 544 -20.09 -37.14 9.52
N GLY A 545 -20.72 -36.85 8.38
CA GLY A 545 -21.22 -35.50 8.08
C GLY A 545 -20.91 -35.02 6.67
N GLY A 546 -20.62 -33.72 6.51
CA GLY A 546 -20.14 -33.06 5.28
C GLY A 546 -19.84 -31.58 5.57
N LEU A 547 -18.78 -31.02 4.98
CA LEU A 547 -18.46 -29.58 5.16
C LEU A 547 -18.06 -28.98 3.82
N VAL A 548 -18.65 -27.84 3.52
CA VAL A 548 -18.11 -26.87 2.58
C VAL A 548 -17.80 -25.59 3.33
N GLY A 549 -16.65 -24.99 3.06
CA GLY A 549 -16.31 -23.72 3.65
C GLY A 549 -15.33 -22.94 2.81
N GLN A 550 -15.26 -21.66 3.10
CA GLN A 550 -14.34 -20.75 2.47
C GLN A 550 -13.78 -19.80 3.52
N GLU A 551 -12.49 -19.48 3.37
CA GLU A 551 -11.86 -18.42 4.14
C GLU A 551 -12.36 -17.03 3.70
N VAL A 552 -12.63 -16.19 4.70
CA VAL A 552 -12.94 -14.77 4.51
C VAL A 552 -11.64 -14.01 4.25
N ARG A 553 -11.62 -13.22 3.17
CA ARG A 553 -10.49 -12.37 2.79
C ARG A 553 -10.44 -11.15 3.70
N SER A 554 -9.26 -10.89 4.26
CA SER A 554 -8.97 -9.72 5.11
C SER A 554 -10.10 -9.33 6.08
N PRO A 555 -10.53 -10.21 7.01
CA PRO A 555 -11.60 -9.89 7.95
C PRO A 555 -11.21 -8.75 8.90
N PHE A 556 -12.17 -7.92 9.29
CA PHE A 556 -12.02 -6.79 10.20
C PHE A 556 -12.95 -6.95 11.42
N PRO A 557 -12.69 -6.27 12.55
CA PRO A 557 -13.64 -6.24 13.65
C PRO A 557 -14.95 -5.59 13.21
N GLY A 558 -16.08 -6.15 13.66
CA GLY A 558 -17.41 -5.64 13.37
C GLY A 558 -18.44 -6.76 13.22
N THR A 559 -19.58 -6.42 12.67
CA THR A 559 -20.71 -7.35 12.54
C THR A 559 -20.79 -7.91 11.13
N TYR A 560 -20.90 -9.22 11.03
CA TYR A 560 -21.06 -9.95 9.79
C TYR A 560 -22.42 -10.64 9.74
N ARG A 561 -23.01 -10.69 8.55
CA ARG A 561 -24.18 -11.50 8.24
C ARG A 561 -23.82 -12.51 7.17
N LEU A 562 -23.92 -13.78 7.52
CA LEU A 562 -23.75 -14.91 6.60
C LEU A 562 -25.14 -15.41 6.24
N PHE A 563 -25.41 -15.60 4.95
CA PHE A 563 -26.69 -16.13 4.49
C PHE A 563 -26.53 -17.11 3.34
N ALA A 564 -27.43 -18.09 3.28
CA ALA A 564 -27.40 -19.17 2.31
C ALA A 564 -28.78 -19.39 1.71
N LYS A 565 -28.83 -19.67 0.40
CA LYS A 565 -30.02 -20.16 -0.29
C LYS A 565 -29.88 -21.67 -0.47
N ILE A 566 -30.76 -22.44 0.16
CA ILE A 566 -30.63 -23.89 0.25
C ILE A 566 -31.94 -24.58 -0.11
N ILE A 567 -31.86 -25.75 -0.73
CA ILE A 567 -33.00 -26.63 -0.98
C ILE A 567 -32.53 -28.09 -0.95
N ALA A 568 -33.34 -29.00 -0.41
CA ALA A 568 -33.05 -30.43 -0.39
C ALA A 568 -33.89 -31.19 -1.42
N GLU A 569 -33.40 -32.35 -1.84
CA GLU A 569 -34.16 -33.33 -2.61
C GLU A 569 -34.03 -34.71 -1.96
N ALA A 570 -35.15 -35.45 -1.95
CA ALA A 570 -35.19 -36.85 -1.55
C ALA A 570 -36.08 -37.63 -2.50
N LYS A 571 -35.66 -38.84 -2.88
CA LYS A 571 -36.46 -39.72 -3.74
C LYS A 571 -37.72 -40.28 -3.05
N THR A 572 -37.72 -40.39 -1.73
CA THR A 572 -38.82 -40.96 -0.94
C THR A 572 -38.99 -40.19 0.37
N GLU A 573 -40.22 -40.18 0.91
CA GLU A 573 -40.50 -39.61 2.24
C GLU A 573 -39.69 -40.30 3.34
N GLN A 574 -39.43 -41.60 3.20
CA GLN A 574 -38.57 -42.34 4.12
C GLN A 574 -37.13 -41.80 4.11
N ALA A 575 -36.57 -41.52 2.94
CA ALA A 575 -35.22 -40.94 2.83
C ALA A 575 -35.15 -39.53 3.43
N GLN A 576 -36.20 -38.73 3.26
CA GLN A 576 -36.34 -37.43 3.90
C GLN A 576 -36.38 -37.56 5.43
N LYS A 577 -37.21 -38.45 5.96
CA LYS A 577 -37.33 -38.70 7.40
C LYS A 577 -36.01 -39.17 8.00
N GLU A 578 -35.35 -40.14 7.38
CA GLU A 578 -34.05 -40.65 7.81
C GLU A 578 -32.98 -39.55 7.83
N LEU A 579 -32.95 -38.68 6.82
CA LEU A 579 -32.01 -37.55 6.77
C LEU A 579 -32.20 -36.63 7.98
N LEU A 580 -33.45 -36.22 8.24
CA LEU A 580 -33.77 -35.30 9.31
C LEU A 580 -33.66 -35.92 10.71
N GLU A 581 -33.85 -37.24 10.83
CA GLU A 581 -33.62 -37.96 12.08
C GLU A 581 -32.13 -38.07 12.37
N LYS A 582 -31.31 -38.39 11.37
CA LYS A 582 -29.90 -38.77 11.56
C LYS A 582 -28.90 -37.62 11.47
N TYR A 583 -29.23 -36.55 10.77
CA TYR A 583 -28.33 -35.43 10.51
C TYR A 583 -28.90 -34.09 10.94
N SER A 584 -28.00 -33.16 11.24
CA SER A 584 -28.29 -31.75 11.51
C SER A 584 -27.50 -30.87 10.55
N PHE A 585 -28.08 -29.72 10.20
CA PHE A 585 -27.53 -28.81 9.21
C PHE A 585 -27.26 -27.46 9.85
N HIS A 586 -26.08 -26.91 9.58
CA HIS A 586 -25.60 -25.72 10.26
C HIS A 586 -24.99 -24.76 9.24
N LEU A 587 -25.33 -23.50 9.39
CA LEU A 587 -24.62 -22.39 8.76
C LEU A 587 -23.62 -21.86 9.79
N VAL A 588 -22.33 -21.85 9.47
CA VAL A 588 -21.26 -21.70 10.46
C VAL A 588 -20.27 -20.58 10.13
N PHE A 589 -19.87 -19.87 11.17
CA PHE A 589 -18.62 -19.11 11.27
C PHE A 589 -17.60 -19.92 12.06
N PHE A 590 -16.34 -19.89 11.63
CA PHE A 590 -15.26 -20.59 12.32
C PHE A 590 -13.93 -19.85 12.24
N GLU A 591 -13.02 -20.19 13.17
CA GLU A 591 -11.63 -19.75 13.20
C GLU A 591 -10.71 -20.90 12.82
N PHE A 592 -9.67 -20.63 12.05
CA PHE A 592 -8.63 -21.64 11.77
C PHE A 592 -7.73 -21.84 12.99
N THR A 593 -7.38 -23.09 13.28
CA THR A 593 -6.51 -23.46 14.41
C THR A 593 -5.07 -23.73 14.00
N GLU A 594 -4.76 -23.68 12.70
CA GLU A 594 -3.41 -23.82 12.16
C GLU A 594 -3.14 -22.86 10.98
N ALA A 595 -1.86 -22.54 10.76
CA ALA A 595 -1.45 -21.57 9.73
C ALA A 595 -1.68 -22.07 8.29
N ALA A 596 -1.82 -23.39 8.11
CA ALA A 596 -2.17 -23.99 6.82
C ALA A 596 -3.64 -23.79 6.45
N LYS A 597 -4.48 -23.35 7.41
CA LYS A 597 -5.90 -23.03 7.26
C LYS A 597 -6.72 -24.15 6.61
N THR A 598 -6.44 -25.38 7.01
CA THR A 598 -7.23 -26.53 6.62
C THR A 598 -8.61 -26.44 7.26
N ILE A 599 -9.69 -26.56 6.47
CA ILE A 599 -11.07 -26.34 6.96
C ILE A 599 -11.54 -27.39 8.00
N ASP A 600 -10.85 -28.52 8.16
CA ASP A 600 -11.11 -29.48 9.25
C ASP A 600 -10.45 -29.04 10.57
N LYS A 601 -9.34 -28.29 10.50
CA LYS A 601 -8.62 -27.72 11.64
C LYS A 601 -9.17 -26.33 11.98
N ARG A 602 -10.38 -26.36 12.54
CA ARG A 602 -11.13 -25.15 12.88
C ARG A 602 -11.80 -25.24 14.24
N LYS A 603 -12.16 -24.08 14.76
CA LYS A 603 -13.05 -23.91 15.91
C LYS A 603 -14.29 -23.15 15.46
N VAL A 604 -15.47 -23.76 15.56
CA VAL A 604 -16.74 -23.08 15.27
C VAL A 604 -16.94 -21.96 16.31
N THR A 605 -17.20 -20.75 15.84
CA THR A 605 -17.36 -19.57 16.70
C THR A 605 -18.78 -19.06 16.73
N GLY A 606 -19.58 -19.29 15.69
CA GLY A 606 -21.02 -19.11 15.74
C GLY A 606 -21.71 -19.94 14.68
N GLU A 607 -22.92 -20.37 14.98
CA GLU A 607 -23.69 -21.24 14.11
C GLU A 607 -25.19 -21.05 14.31
N VAL A 608 -25.95 -21.34 13.25
CA VAL A 608 -27.39 -21.47 13.29
C VAL A 608 -27.76 -22.82 12.69
N ALA A 609 -28.53 -23.60 13.43
CA ALA A 609 -29.07 -24.86 12.94
C ALA A 609 -30.31 -24.58 12.07
N PHE A 610 -30.49 -25.34 11.00
CA PHE A 610 -31.67 -25.25 10.15
C PHE A 610 -32.18 -26.64 9.75
N VAL A 611 -33.46 -26.69 9.37
CA VAL A 611 -34.12 -27.88 8.81
C VAL A 611 -34.36 -27.59 7.33
N PRO A 612 -33.72 -28.32 6.39
CA PRO A 612 -33.86 -28.09 4.97
C PRO A 612 -35.31 -28.26 4.48
N GLU A 613 -35.78 -27.33 3.66
CA GLU A 613 -37.01 -27.51 2.88
C GLU A 613 -36.74 -28.40 1.66
N PHE A 614 -37.64 -29.36 1.39
CA PHE A 614 -37.51 -30.32 0.31
C PHE A 614 -38.29 -29.88 -0.93
N ALA A 615 -37.67 -29.97 -2.10
CA ALA A 615 -38.38 -29.83 -3.37
C ALA A 615 -39.35 -31.01 -3.54
N THR A 616 -40.58 -30.70 -3.90
CA THR A 616 -41.62 -31.68 -4.23
C THR A 616 -41.95 -31.61 -5.72
N ALA A 617 -42.84 -32.50 -6.18
CA ALA A 617 -43.36 -32.44 -7.54
C ALA A 617 -44.06 -31.10 -7.85
N ASP A 618 -44.57 -30.39 -6.85
CA ASP A 618 -45.42 -29.20 -7.02
C ASP A 618 -44.82 -27.90 -6.46
N THR A 619 -43.84 -27.99 -5.56
CA THR A 619 -43.18 -26.85 -4.92
C THR A 619 -41.67 -27.00 -4.94
N ALA A 620 -40.96 -25.97 -5.39
CA ALA A 620 -39.49 -25.92 -5.38
C ALA A 620 -39.05 -24.49 -5.03
N LYS A 621 -39.33 -24.06 -3.80
CA LYS A 621 -38.91 -22.75 -3.28
C LYS A 621 -37.67 -22.96 -2.40
N PRO A 622 -36.55 -22.25 -2.66
CA PRO A 622 -35.39 -22.29 -1.78
C PRO A 622 -35.71 -21.69 -0.42
N GLN A 623 -35.18 -22.31 0.62
CA GLN A 623 -35.14 -21.77 1.97
C GLN A 623 -33.99 -20.77 2.08
N PHE A 624 -34.23 -19.69 2.80
CA PHE A 624 -33.21 -18.70 3.17
C PHE A 624 -32.81 -18.94 4.63
N VAL A 625 -31.52 -19.12 4.87
CA VAL A 625 -30.95 -19.32 6.20
C VAL A 625 -29.92 -18.23 6.44
N GLU A 626 -29.97 -17.55 7.58
CA GLU A 626 -29.03 -16.50 7.92
C GLU A 626 -28.56 -16.57 9.37
N ILE A 627 -27.33 -16.10 9.60
CA ILE A 627 -26.77 -15.85 10.92
C ILE A 627 -26.04 -14.51 10.92
N THR A 628 -26.32 -13.69 11.93
CA THR A 628 -25.57 -12.47 12.20
C THR A 628 -24.66 -12.70 13.40
N LYS A 629 -23.39 -12.32 13.28
CA LYS A 629 -22.40 -12.46 14.34
C LYS A 629 -21.50 -11.23 14.43
N ALA A 630 -21.42 -10.67 15.64
CA ALA A 630 -20.47 -9.63 15.97
C ALA A 630 -19.12 -10.25 16.37
N PHE A 631 -18.05 -9.74 15.78
CA PHE A 631 -16.69 -10.08 16.11
C PHE A 631 -15.98 -8.81 16.55
N MET A 632 -16.02 -8.59 17.85
CA MET A 632 -15.43 -7.41 18.48
C MET A 632 -14.06 -7.75 19.05
N SER A 633 -13.14 -6.81 18.99
CA SER A 633 -11.85 -6.88 19.69
C SER A 633 -11.83 -5.79 20.77
N GLY A 634 -11.27 -6.10 21.94
CA GLY A 634 -11.05 -5.13 23.02
C GLY A 634 -9.90 -4.16 22.71
N GLY A 635 -9.90 -3.54 21.53
CA GLY A 635 -8.85 -2.63 21.04
C GLY A 635 -7.83 -3.21 20.07
N GLY A 636 -7.89 -4.52 19.76
CA GLY A 636 -7.05 -5.20 18.75
C GLY A 636 -7.59 -5.07 17.31
N ASN A 637 -6.84 -5.47 16.28
CA ASN A 637 -7.41 -5.60 14.92
C ASN A 637 -8.12 -6.95 14.72
N PHE A 638 -7.89 -7.94 15.59
CA PHE A 638 -8.42 -9.29 15.39
C PHE A 638 -9.00 -9.88 16.68
N SER A 639 -10.16 -10.51 16.56
CA SER A 639 -10.64 -11.53 17.50
C SER A 639 -10.60 -12.94 16.89
N PHE A 640 -10.06 -13.11 15.68
CA PHE A 640 -10.24 -14.31 14.83
C PHE A 640 -9.03 -15.27 14.74
N GLY A 641 -8.04 -15.16 15.64
CA GLY A 641 -6.88 -16.05 15.66
C GLY A 641 -6.07 -16.03 14.35
N LEU A 642 -5.99 -17.17 13.65
CA LEU A 642 -5.27 -17.32 12.39
C LEU A 642 -6.11 -16.98 11.14
N GLY A 643 -7.40 -16.68 11.30
CA GLY A 643 -8.29 -16.26 10.21
C GLY A 643 -9.72 -16.72 10.43
N MET A 644 -10.66 -16.07 9.75
CA MET A 644 -12.09 -16.41 9.77
C MET A 644 -12.49 -17.20 8.53
N GLY A 645 -13.34 -18.19 8.71
CA GLY A 645 -14.01 -18.89 7.61
C GLY A 645 -15.51 -18.96 7.83
N VAL A 646 -16.22 -19.20 6.74
CA VAL A 646 -17.67 -19.38 6.67
C VAL A 646 -18.00 -20.67 5.94
N GLY A 647 -19.14 -21.30 6.22
CA GLY A 647 -19.49 -22.54 5.55
C GLY A 647 -20.86 -23.10 5.89
N VAL A 648 -21.19 -24.20 5.20
CA VAL A 648 -22.35 -25.06 5.47
C VAL A 648 -21.85 -26.42 5.92
N GLU A 649 -22.36 -26.89 7.04
CA GLU A 649 -21.94 -28.12 7.68
C GLU A 649 -23.13 -29.07 7.93
N ILE A 650 -22.95 -30.32 7.54
CA ILE A 650 -23.84 -31.45 7.83
C ILE A 650 -23.16 -32.26 8.93
N ARG A 651 -23.84 -32.48 10.06
CA ARG A 651 -23.31 -33.27 11.19
C ARG A 651 -24.22 -34.45 11.47
N GLN A 652 -23.65 -35.63 11.65
CA GLN A 652 -24.39 -36.75 12.23
C GLN A 652 -24.75 -36.42 13.68
N LYS A 653 -25.99 -36.70 14.08
CA LYS A 653 -26.41 -36.52 15.47
C LYS A 653 -25.78 -37.59 16.36
N ALA A 654 -25.42 -37.21 17.58
CA ALA A 654 -24.70 -38.08 18.52
C ALA A 654 -25.45 -39.38 18.89
N GLU A 655 -26.78 -39.40 18.75
CA GLU A 655 -27.67 -40.51 19.12
C GLU A 655 -27.82 -41.57 18.00
N VAL A 656 -27.06 -41.45 16.91
CA VAL A 656 -27.22 -42.28 15.71
C VAL A 656 -26.04 -43.23 15.59
N ASP A 657 -26.28 -44.53 15.76
CA ASP A 657 -25.25 -45.56 15.56
C ASP A 657 -25.06 -45.91 14.07
N GLU A 658 -26.13 -45.81 13.25
CA GLU A 658 -26.10 -46.15 11.82
C GLU A 658 -26.25 -44.90 10.91
N PRO A 659 -25.17 -44.44 10.25
CA PRO A 659 -25.17 -43.21 9.45
C PRO A 659 -25.92 -43.34 8.11
N TRP A 660 -26.36 -44.54 7.75
CA TRP A 660 -26.82 -44.86 6.40
C TRP A 660 -28.23 -44.33 6.12
N LEU A 661 -28.39 -43.74 4.94
CA LEU A 661 -29.65 -43.24 4.40
C LEU A 661 -30.11 -44.12 3.23
N SER A 662 -31.43 -44.13 3.03
CA SER A 662 -32.04 -44.54 1.77
C SER A 662 -31.50 -43.67 0.62
N ASN A 663 -31.18 -44.30 -0.52
CA ASN A 663 -30.51 -43.62 -1.64
C ASN A 663 -31.31 -42.44 -2.20
N GLY A 664 -30.58 -41.45 -2.72
CA GLY A 664 -31.17 -40.32 -3.46
C GLY A 664 -31.54 -39.13 -2.60
N VAL A 665 -30.75 -38.86 -1.55
CA VAL A 665 -30.79 -37.61 -0.79
C VAL A 665 -29.71 -36.66 -1.31
N GLN A 666 -30.11 -35.42 -1.56
CA GLN A 666 -29.24 -34.33 -2.01
C GLN A 666 -29.57 -33.04 -1.25
N LEU A 667 -28.54 -32.26 -0.91
CA LEU A 667 -28.69 -30.90 -0.40
C LEU A 667 -28.00 -29.95 -1.37
N HIS A 668 -28.76 -29.01 -1.91
CA HIS A 668 -28.28 -28.02 -2.86
C HIS A 668 -28.07 -26.68 -2.14
N VAL A 669 -26.83 -26.18 -2.17
CA VAL A 669 -26.48 -24.83 -1.71
C VAL A 669 -26.33 -23.97 -2.96
N LEU A 670 -27.33 -23.13 -3.20
CA LEU A 670 -27.43 -22.32 -4.42
C LEU A 670 -26.52 -21.10 -4.36
N THR A 671 -26.52 -20.41 -3.22
CA THR A 671 -25.58 -19.31 -2.92
C THR A 671 -25.17 -19.37 -1.45
N LEU A 672 -23.96 -18.89 -1.16
CA LEU A 672 -23.49 -18.66 0.20
C LEU A 672 -22.76 -17.31 0.20
N ASP A 673 -23.38 -16.32 0.83
CA ASP A 673 -23.01 -14.92 0.73
C ASP A 673 -22.65 -14.38 2.12
N LEU A 674 -21.70 -13.44 2.16
CA LEU A 674 -21.24 -12.79 3.38
C LEU A 674 -21.36 -11.27 3.22
N GLU A 675 -22.00 -10.62 4.19
CA GLU A 675 -22.18 -9.17 4.25
C GLU A 675 -21.51 -8.63 5.52
N PHE A 676 -20.80 -7.49 5.41
CA PHE A 676 -20.23 -6.77 6.55
C PHE A 676 -21.12 -5.58 6.85
N LEU A 677 -21.73 -5.60 8.03
CA LEU A 677 -22.70 -4.60 8.47
C LEU A 677 -22.04 -3.39 9.16
N GLY A 678 -20.72 -3.43 9.34
CA GLY A 678 -19.95 -2.34 9.96
C GLY A 678 -19.56 -2.59 11.42
N LYS A 679 -18.78 -1.64 11.96
CA LYS A 679 -18.46 -1.56 13.39
C LYS A 679 -19.57 -0.81 14.10
N GLU A 680 -20.09 -1.33 15.21
CA GLU A 680 -20.88 -0.48 16.11
C GLU A 680 -19.99 0.69 16.56
N ARG A 681 -20.38 1.91 16.19
CA ARG A 681 -19.67 3.12 16.58
C ARG A 681 -19.83 3.26 18.09
N ASN A 682 -18.72 3.25 18.83
CA ASN A 682 -18.75 3.65 20.23
C ASN A 682 -19.14 5.14 20.28
N PRO A 683 -20.32 5.50 20.81
CA PRO A 683 -20.79 6.88 20.83
C PRO A 683 -19.92 7.79 21.73
N ASP A 684 -19.07 7.21 22.58
CA ASP A 684 -18.26 7.93 23.56
C ASP A 684 -16.84 8.30 23.04
N ILE A 685 -16.50 7.95 21.79
CA ILE A 685 -15.24 8.35 21.16
C ILE A 685 -15.46 9.63 20.35
N THR A 686 -15.09 10.77 20.94
CA THR A 686 -14.94 12.05 20.25
C THR A 686 -13.66 12.00 19.40
N VAL A 687 -13.80 12.05 18.08
CA VAL A 687 -12.68 12.18 17.12
C VAL A 687 -12.27 13.63 17.01
#